data_AF-A0A413EM57-F1
#
_entry.id   AF-A0A413EM57-F1
#
_cell.length_a   1.000
_cell.length_b   1.000
_cell.length_c   1.000
_cell.angle_alpha   90.00
_cell.angle_beta   90.00
_cell.angle_gamma   90.00
#
_symmetry.space_group_name_H-M   'P 1'
#
loop_
_entity.id
_entity.type
_entity.pdbx_description
1 polymer ?
#
loop_
_entity_poly.entity_id
_entity_poly.type
_entity_poly.pdbx_seq_one_letter_code
_entity_poly.pdbx_strand_id
1 'polypeptide(L)'
;MKRLLILTFICLISAFVKVQGKSSSTPIIYIDGNGVMRWSDTRREASFFGVNYTLPFAHAYRAIGYLELDRKAAIDKDVYHISRLGLNAYRIHLWDVELTDGQGNLLENEHLDLMDYLIAKLKERNIHIVITAQTNFGNGYPERNIQTGGFSYKYDKCDMHSHPEAIAAQETYLHGLVKHVNPYTGLAYKDDPSIVGFEINNEPCHSGTKKEVKAYINRMLKAINKTGNRKPVFYNVSHNGYVVEAYYETAIQGTTYQWYPIGLVSGQTQQGNFLPYIDRYDIPFSDKVKGFDKKTRMVYEFDPADIMYSYMYPAMVRTFRTAGFQWITQFAYDPMDIAYANTEYQTHFLNLAYTPHKAISMKIAAEATRSLKRGESYGSYPQDTLFGDGFRVSYTEDLSELNNGKKFYYSNHTNTQPKDASQLVSIAGCGSSPIIHYEGTGAYFMDCLEPGVWRLEVMPDAVVVNDPFAKPSLDKEVVTIAYGAWDMALQIPDLGMEFTFTALNQGNQQKGDVTDGIIRGLRPGTYLLKRKNCTPKQNWQADSQWNSIRIGEYVAPAPRVTDYKVVHTPSATTEANKDLTISAQVVGTEFPDSVIIYTDKISFWNEHNPYIKMKRTGGYTYQATIPATEIKDDCFRYNIIVCRGNSTRTYPTGNSGYRNSSLGIKGNPLDWNYTSGAYWTTRVVAPDSAIPLLTITDADSRIEAYTLPEWNDLQRTLVDSSPVEKPLLRFRFTPKGENPHYFLRTFVKNLIEERKERVKDCSVLCIRVNRTKALPEGLSAGFVTSDGYTYKSPCPAPSSEGIIRIPLKDLRQTDTALLPIAYPTFLKQYFHPETEIAFLPERIEKLELSMSGNKKGLVEIELGNIWLE
;
A
#
# COMPACT_ATOMS: atom_id res chain seq x y z
N MET A 1 -11.60 31.12 -76.35
CA MET A 1 -11.98 31.75 -75.06
C MET A 1 -13.28 31.24 -74.42
N LYS A 2 -14.07 30.32 -75.02
CA LYS A 2 -15.28 29.76 -74.37
C LYS A 2 -15.12 28.39 -73.69
N ARG A 3 -14.00 27.68 -73.89
CA ARG A 3 -13.73 26.38 -73.24
C ARG A 3 -12.86 26.46 -71.98
N LEU A 4 -12.13 27.57 -71.77
CA LEU A 4 -11.29 27.75 -70.58
C LEU A 4 -12.10 28.26 -69.37
N LEU A 5 -13.20 28.98 -69.58
CA LEU A 5 -14.05 29.52 -68.51
C LEU A 5 -14.96 28.49 -67.83
N ILE A 6 -15.24 27.35 -68.48
CA ILE A 6 -16.10 26.29 -67.91
C ILE A 6 -15.30 25.35 -66.99
N LEU A 7 -14.00 25.13 -67.26
CA LEU A 7 -13.14 24.33 -66.38
C LEU A 7 -12.77 25.07 -65.09
N THR A 8 -12.65 26.40 -65.12
CA THR A 8 -12.35 27.19 -63.90
C THR A 8 -13.56 27.28 -62.97
N PHE A 9 -14.79 27.25 -63.49
CA PHE A 9 -16.01 27.30 -62.68
C PHE A 9 -16.34 25.95 -62.02
N ILE A 10 -15.95 24.82 -62.63
CA ILE A 10 -16.10 23.48 -62.01
C ILE A 10 -15.08 23.26 -60.89
N CYS A 11 -13.87 23.85 -60.97
CA CYS A 11 -12.89 23.76 -59.89
C CYS A 11 -13.22 24.67 -58.68
N LEU A 12 -14.02 25.72 -58.86
CA LEU A 12 -14.41 26.65 -57.78
C LEU A 12 -15.65 26.20 -56.99
N ILE A 13 -16.45 25.25 -57.52
CA ILE A 13 -17.61 24.69 -56.81
C ILE A 13 -17.26 23.41 -56.02
N SER A 14 -16.08 22.81 -56.27
CA SER A 14 -15.54 21.72 -55.44
C SER A 14 -14.85 22.20 -54.15
N ALA A 15 -14.71 23.52 -53.94
CA ALA A 15 -14.07 24.11 -52.77
C ALA A 15 -15.05 24.51 -51.63
N PHE A 16 -16.35 24.28 -51.79
CA PHE A 16 -17.38 24.60 -50.77
C PHE A 16 -18.31 23.42 -50.45
N VAL A 17 -17.79 22.19 -50.48
CA VAL A 17 -18.48 21.03 -49.90
C VAL A 17 -18.10 20.92 -48.42
N LYS A 18 -18.97 21.47 -47.57
CA LYS A 18 -19.17 21.12 -46.16
C LYS A 18 -17.88 20.89 -45.35
N VAL A 19 -17.38 21.96 -44.72
CA VAL A 19 -17.00 21.84 -43.30
C VAL A 19 -18.31 21.65 -42.52
N GLN A 20 -18.92 20.47 -42.69
CA GLN A 20 -19.73 19.92 -41.61
C GLN A 20 -18.71 19.72 -40.49
N GLY A 21 -18.88 20.45 -39.39
CA GLY A 21 -18.13 20.19 -38.18
C GLY A 21 -18.10 18.68 -37.99
N LYS A 22 -16.90 18.09 -38.04
CA LYS A 22 -16.70 16.81 -37.37
C LYS A 22 -17.14 17.10 -35.95
N SER A 23 -18.34 16.62 -35.59
CA SER A 23 -18.61 16.30 -34.20
C SER A 23 -17.39 15.49 -33.77
N SER A 24 -16.50 16.10 -33.01
CA SER A 24 -15.36 15.41 -32.45
C SER A 24 -15.96 14.49 -31.39
N SER A 25 -16.47 13.34 -31.83
CA SER A 25 -16.96 12.31 -30.94
C SER A 25 -15.87 12.03 -29.92
N THR A 26 -16.17 12.19 -28.63
CA THR A 26 -15.25 11.84 -27.54
C THR A 26 -14.65 10.46 -27.83
N PRO A 27 -13.31 10.32 -27.90
CA PRO A 27 -12.69 9.03 -28.15
C PRO A 27 -13.19 7.99 -27.16
N ILE A 28 -13.53 6.80 -27.65
CA ILE A 28 -13.98 5.67 -26.83
C ILE A 28 -12.94 4.55 -26.86
N ILE A 29 -13.03 3.65 -25.89
CA ILE A 29 -12.22 2.43 -25.86
C ILE A 29 -12.95 1.30 -26.59
N TYR A 30 -12.21 0.60 -27.44
CA TYR A 30 -12.63 -0.67 -28.04
C TYR A 30 -11.53 -1.71 -27.86
N ILE A 31 -11.90 -3.00 -27.94
CA ILE A 31 -10.95 -4.12 -27.90
C ILE A 31 -10.80 -4.66 -29.32
N ASP A 32 -9.57 -4.75 -29.80
CA ASP A 32 -9.27 -5.29 -31.14
C ASP A 32 -9.32 -6.83 -31.19
N GLY A 33 -9.15 -7.39 -32.39
CA GLY A 33 -9.15 -8.84 -32.60
C GLY A 33 -7.97 -9.60 -31.98
N ASN A 34 -7.08 -8.93 -31.26
CA ASN A 34 -5.96 -9.50 -30.50
C ASN A 34 -6.07 -9.17 -29.00
N GLY A 35 -7.28 -8.85 -28.53
CA GLY A 35 -7.53 -8.57 -27.11
C GLY A 35 -6.91 -7.27 -26.60
N VAL A 36 -6.56 -6.32 -27.49
CA VAL A 36 -5.90 -5.07 -27.08
C VAL A 36 -6.92 -3.95 -26.91
N MET A 37 -6.96 -3.33 -25.72
CA MET A 37 -7.71 -2.08 -25.53
C MET A 37 -7.05 -0.95 -26.32
N ARG A 38 -7.82 -0.24 -27.13
CA ARG A 38 -7.34 0.84 -27.99
C ARG A 38 -8.28 2.03 -27.98
N TRP A 39 -7.67 3.20 -28.14
CA TRP A 39 -8.39 4.44 -28.42
C TRP A 39 -8.99 4.42 -29.83
N SER A 40 -10.26 4.80 -29.96
CA SER A 40 -10.98 4.77 -31.25
C SER A 40 -10.43 5.74 -32.30
N ASP A 41 -9.87 6.86 -31.86
CA ASP A 41 -9.36 7.95 -32.70
C ASP A 41 -7.91 7.69 -33.18
N THR A 42 -7.01 7.31 -32.26
CA THR A 42 -5.59 7.12 -32.56
C THR A 42 -5.22 5.67 -32.88
N ARG A 43 -6.08 4.71 -32.53
CA ARG A 43 -5.81 3.26 -32.63
C ARG A 43 -4.62 2.78 -31.81
N ARG A 44 -4.03 3.66 -30.98
CA ARG A 44 -2.93 3.31 -30.07
C ARG A 44 -3.45 2.48 -28.92
N GLU A 45 -2.56 1.68 -28.34
CA GLU A 45 -2.84 0.97 -27.08
C GLU A 45 -3.29 1.97 -26.01
N ALA A 46 -4.39 1.65 -25.32
CA ALA A 46 -4.81 2.36 -24.13
C ALA A 46 -4.27 1.63 -22.89
N SER A 47 -3.86 2.41 -21.88
CA SER A 47 -3.33 1.90 -20.62
C SER A 47 -3.87 2.73 -19.46
N PHE A 48 -4.33 2.04 -18.42
CA PHE A 48 -5.15 2.57 -17.35
C PHE A 48 -4.60 2.12 -15.99
N PHE A 49 -4.35 3.07 -15.11
CA PHE A 49 -3.88 2.82 -13.75
C PHE A 49 -4.66 3.67 -12.75
N GLY A 50 -5.08 3.06 -11.65
CA GLY A 50 -5.78 3.77 -10.59
C GLY A 50 -6.23 2.91 -9.44
N VAL A 51 -7.41 3.18 -8.90
CA VAL A 51 -7.88 2.67 -7.61
C VAL A 51 -9.33 2.20 -7.66
N ASN A 52 -9.70 1.40 -6.66
CA ASN A 52 -11.06 1.22 -6.19
C ASN A 52 -11.31 2.19 -5.03
N TYR A 53 -12.54 2.69 -4.92
CA TYR A 53 -12.98 3.59 -3.86
C TYR A 53 -14.46 3.35 -3.58
N THR A 54 -14.80 3.18 -2.31
CA THR A 54 -16.01 2.47 -1.87
C THR A 54 -17.05 3.36 -1.22
N LEU A 55 -16.79 4.67 -1.03
CA LEU A 55 -17.66 5.56 -0.23
C LEU A 55 -19.16 5.50 -0.52
N PRO A 56 -19.64 5.34 -1.76
CA PRO A 56 -21.07 5.20 -1.99
C PRO A 56 -21.72 3.97 -1.31
N PHE A 57 -20.93 3.03 -0.77
CA PHE A 57 -21.38 1.72 -0.29
C PHE A 57 -20.72 1.31 1.04
N ALA A 58 -21.28 0.26 1.65
CA ALA A 58 -20.67 -0.49 2.75
C ALA A 58 -20.09 0.36 3.89
N HIS A 59 -18.85 0.09 4.33
CA HIS A 59 -18.28 0.72 5.52
C HIS A 59 -18.07 2.22 5.34
N ALA A 60 -17.40 2.67 4.27
CA ALA A 60 -17.14 4.09 4.06
C ALA A 60 -18.42 4.91 4.06
N TYR A 61 -19.49 4.42 3.41
CA TYR A 61 -20.81 5.07 3.47
C TYR A 61 -21.28 5.27 4.92
N ARG A 62 -21.20 4.22 5.74
CA ARG A 62 -21.66 4.24 7.13
C ARG A 62 -20.74 5.08 8.00
N ALA A 63 -19.43 4.91 7.90
CA ALA A 63 -18.42 5.61 8.70
C ALA A 63 -18.47 7.13 8.49
N ILE A 64 -18.61 7.60 7.25
CA ILE A 64 -18.80 9.03 6.96
C ILE A 64 -20.12 9.54 7.56
N GLY A 65 -21.16 8.69 7.59
CA GLY A 65 -22.41 8.97 8.29
C GLY A 65 -22.26 9.05 9.81
N TYR A 66 -21.47 8.17 10.43
CA TYR A 66 -21.19 8.20 11.87
C TYR A 66 -20.45 9.46 12.30
N LEU A 67 -19.63 10.00 11.40
CA LEU A 67 -18.94 11.28 11.59
C LEU A 67 -19.80 12.49 11.24
N GLU A 68 -21.05 12.30 10.81
CA GLU A 68 -22.00 13.34 10.40
C GLU A 68 -21.44 14.27 9.30
N LEU A 69 -20.65 13.70 8.38
CA LEU A 69 -20.03 14.44 7.29
C LEU A 69 -20.81 14.31 5.98
N ASP A 70 -20.71 15.33 5.13
CA ASP A 70 -21.31 15.31 3.79
C ASP A 70 -20.55 14.36 2.86
N ARG A 71 -21.25 13.32 2.38
CA ARG A 71 -20.68 12.26 1.54
C ARG A 71 -20.23 12.75 0.15
N LYS A 72 -20.91 13.75 -0.43
CA LYS A 72 -20.52 14.31 -1.73
C LYS A 72 -19.26 15.16 -1.62
N ALA A 73 -19.12 15.93 -0.54
CA ALA A 73 -17.90 16.65 -0.22
C ALA A 73 -16.73 15.69 0.07
N ALA A 74 -16.97 14.56 0.72
CA ALA A 74 -15.98 13.49 0.88
C ALA A 74 -15.52 12.94 -0.48
N ILE A 75 -16.46 12.62 -1.39
CA ILE A 75 -16.16 12.25 -2.78
C ILE A 75 -15.29 13.30 -3.48
N ASP A 76 -15.63 14.59 -3.37
CA ASP A 76 -14.89 15.68 -4.02
C ASP A 76 -13.43 15.72 -3.57
N LYS A 77 -13.20 15.57 -2.26
CA LYS A 77 -11.85 15.55 -1.67
C LYS A 77 -11.01 14.38 -2.23
N ASP A 78 -11.58 13.19 -2.25
CA ASP A 78 -10.85 11.99 -2.64
C ASP A 78 -10.63 11.93 -4.16
N VAL A 79 -11.60 12.37 -4.98
CA VAL A 79 -11.44 12.49 -6.44
C VAL A 79 -10.34 13.49 -6.81
N TYR A 80 -10.19 14.59 -6.05
CA TYR A 80 -9.06 15.49 -6.23
C TYR A 80 -7.73 14.78 -6.00
N HIS A 81 -7.55 14.04 -4.90
CA HIS A 81 -6.32 13.29 -4.63
C HIS A 81 -6.03 12.23 -5.71
N ILE A 82 -7.04 11.47 -6.13
CA ILE A 82 -6.91 10.47 -7.21
C ILE A 82 -6.41 11.14 -8.49
N SER A 83 -6.97 12.31 -8.86
CA SER A 83 -6.52 13.07 -10.02
C SER A 83 -5.11 13.65 -9.82
N ARG A 84 -4.79 14.15 -8.64
CA ARG A 84 -3.48 14.76 -8.29
C ARG A 84 -2.32 13.77 -8.43
N LEU A 85 -2.58 12.51 -8.07
CA LEU A 85 -1.66 11.39 -8.24
C LEU A 85 -1.47 10.99 -9.72
N GLY A 86 -2.25 11.55 -10.64
CA GLY A 86 -2.17 11.25 -12.07
C GLY A 86 -2.75 9.89 -12.43
N LEU A 87 -3.68 9.39 -11.60
CA LEU A 87 -4.45 8.18 -11.88
C LEU A 87 -5.49 8.51 -12.96
N ASN A 88 -5.69 7.58 -13.90
CA ASN A 88 -6.63 7.75 -15.00
C ASN A 88 -7.68 6.62 -15.08
N ALA A 89 -7.71 5.76 -14.07
CA ALA A 89 -8.62 4.62 -13.98
C ALA A 89 -9.33 4.57 -12.63
N TYR A 90 -10.58 4.14 -12.66
CA TYR A 90 -11.38 3.82 -11.49
C TYR A 90 -12.15 2.56 -11.77
N ARG A 91 -12.09 1.60 -10.86
CA ARG A 91 -12.93 0.40 -10.93
C ARG A 91 -13.58 0.23 -9.58
N ILE A 92 -14.85 -0.18 -9.53
CA ILE A 92 -15.47 -0.61 -8.29
C ILE A 92 -16.49 -1.71 -8.55
N HIS A 93 -16.65 -2.61 -7.58
CA HIS A 93 -17.81 -3.48 -7.50
C HIS A 93 -18.96 -2.80 -6.77
N LEU A 94 -20.17 -2.94 -7.28
CA LEU A 94 -21.36 -2.38 -6.62
C LEU A 94 -21.97 -3.41 -5.68
N TRP A 95 -22.43 -2.95 -4.53
CA TRP A 95 -23.21 -3.75 -3.60
C TRP A 95 -24.65 -3.80 -4.11
N ASP A 96 -24.96 -4.82 -4.89
CA ASP A 96 -26.31 -5.04 -5.44
C ASP A 96 -27.38 -5.09 -4.34
N VAL A 97 -27.02 -5.56 -3.14
CA VAL A 97 -27.88 -5.51 -1.96
C VAL A 97 -28.28 -4.08 -1.58
N GLU A 98 -27.42 -3.07 -1.78
CA GLU A 98 -27.70 -1.67 -1.46
C GLU A 98 -28.39 -0.93 -2.62
N LEU A 99 -28.56 -1.57 -3.78
CA LEU A 99 -29.09 -0.95 -4.99
C LEU A 99 -30.39 -1.57 -5.49
N THR A 100 -30.84 -2.68 -4.91
CA THR A 100 -31.95 -3.45 -5.46
C THR A 100 -32.98 -3.88 -4.43
N ASP A 101 -34.18 -4.20 -4.92
CA ASP A 101 -35.13 -5.03 -4.19
C ASP A 101 -34.84 -6.54 -4.38
N GLY A 102 -35.68 -7.36 -3.76
CA GLY A 102 -35.54 -8.81 -3.80
C GLY A 102 -35.81 -9.45 -5.17
N GLN A 103 -36.28 -8.69 -6.17
CA GLN A 103 -36.52 -9.12 -7.55
C GLN A 103 -35.47 -8.55 -8.52
N GLY A 104 -34.49 -7.79 -8.01
CA GLY A 104 -33.43 -7.18 -8.80
C GLY A 104 -33.84 -5.89 -9.51
N ASN A 105 -34.95 -5.24 -9.12
CA ASN A 105 -35.25 -3.91 -9.63
C ASN A 105 -34.25 -2.91 -9.05
N LEU A 106 -33.66 -2.08 -9.90
CA LEU A 106 -32.80 -0.97 -9.48
C LEU A 106 -33.62 0.07 -8.71
N LEU A 107 -33.14 0.47 -7.54
CA LEU A 107 -33.81 1.45 -6.68
C LEU A 107 -33.15 2.83 -6.82
N GLU A 108 -33.97 3.87 -6.97
CA GLU A 108 -33.51 5.26 -6.85
C GLU A 108 -33.35 5.58 -5.35
N ASN A 109 -32.12 5.50 -4.86
CA ASN A 109 -31.77 5.73 -3.46
C ASN A 109 -30.47 6.52 -3.31
N GLU A 110 -30.07 6.82 -2.07
CA GLU A 110 -28.86 7.59 -1.77
C GLU A 110 -27.58 6.92 -2.31
N HIS A 111 -27.48 5.59 -2.26
CA HIS A 111 -26.32 4.86 -2.80
C HIS A 111 -26.17 5.05 -4.32
N LEU A 112 -27.28 4.97 -5.07
CA LEU A 112 -27.27 5.22 -6.51
C LEU A 112 -26.95 6.68 -6.83
N ASP A 113 -27.52 7.63 -6.07
CA ASP A 113 -27.22 9.07 -6.23
C ASP A 113 -25.74 9.39 -5.96
N LEU A 114 -25.14 8.78 -4.93
CA LEU A 114 -23.72 8.94 -4.63
C LEU A 114 -22.82 8.31 -5.69
N MET A 115 -23.18 7.13 -6.21
CA MET A 115 -22.46 6.50 -7.32
C MET A 115 -22.53 7.37 -8.59
N ASP A 116 -23.71 7.92 -8.90
CA ASP A 116 -23.91 8.83 -10.02
C ASP A 116 -23.08 10.11 -9.87
N TYR A 117 -23.08 10.69 -8.67
CA TYR A 117 -22.25 11.85 -8.35
C TYR A 117 -20.76 11.54 -8.53
N LEU A 118 -20.28 10.42 -7.99
CA LEU A 118 -18.89 9.97 -8.12
C LEU A 118 -18.49 9.81 -9.60
N ILE A 119 -19.32 9.17 -10.43
CA ILE A 119 -19.07 9.05 -11.87
C ILE A 119 -18.91 10.43 -12.52
N ALA A 120 -19.76 11.39 -12.17
CA ALA A 120 -19.67 12.75 -12.70
C ALA A 120 -18.36 13.45 -12.30
N LYS A 121 -17.93 13.35 -11.04
CA LYS A 121 -16.67 13.95 -10.57
C LYS A 121 -15.43 13.28 -11.17
N LEU A 122 -15.43 11.96 -11.33
CA LEU A 122 -14.36 11.24 -12.02
C LEU A 122 -14.25 11.67 -13.49
N LYS A 123 -15.39 11.84 -14.17
CA LYS A 123 -15.46 12.33 -15.56
C LYS A 123 -14.91 13.75 -15.72
N GLU A 124 -15.22 14.67 -14.80
CA GLU A 124 -14.65 16.03 -14.79
C GLU A 124 -13.11 16.02 -14.75
N ARG A 125 -12.52 14.96 -14.19
CA ARG A 125 -11.07 14.76 -14.06
C ARG A 125 -10.46 13.84 -15.12
N ASN A 126 -11.23 13.46 -16.15
CA ASN A 126 -10.80 12.54 -17.21
C ASN A 126 -10.35 11.15 -16.69
N ILE A 127 -10.99 10.68 -15.61
CA ILE A 127 -10.77 9.35 -15.05
C ILE A 127 -11.76 8.37 -15.68
N HIS A 128 -11.24 7.29 -16.24
CA HIS A 128 -12.03 6.28 -16.93
C HIS A 128 -12.50 5.19 -15.96
N ILE A 129 -13.66 4.61 -16.22
CA ILE A 129 -14.40 3.81 -15.26
C ILE A 129 -14.67 2.41 -15.81
N VAL A 130 -14.40 1.37 -15.03
CA VAL A 130 -15.00 0.05 -15.21
C VAL A 130 -15.94 -0.22 -14.04
N ILE A 131 -17.20 -0.52 -14.34
CA ILE A 131 -18.19 -0.86 -13.31
C ILE A 131 -18.27 -2.38 -13.21
N THR A 132 -17.94 -2.92 -12.04
CA THR A 132 -18.28 -4.30 -11.71
C THR A 132 -19.67 -4.31 -11.12
N ALA A 133 -20.61 -4.89 -11.85
CA ALA A 133 -22.02 -4.62 -11.61
C ALA A 133 -22.55 -5.13 -10.27
N GLN A 134 -22.06 -6.27 -9.76
CA GLN A 134 -22.59 -6.90 -8.55
C GLN A 134 -21.53 -7.70 -7.79
N THR A 135 -21.78 -7.99 -6.51
CA THR A 135 -20.89 -8.76 -5.63
C THR A 135 -21.48 -10.08 -5.16
N ASN A 136 -22.80 -10.18 -5.09
CA ASN A 136 -23.52 -11.34 -4.58
C ASN A 136 -23.19 -11.69 -3.11
N PHE A 137 -22.78 -10.70 -2.30
CA PHE A 137 -22.61 -10.82 -0.85
C PHE A 137 -23.03 -9.53 -0.13
N GLY A 138 -23.13 -9.59 1.20
CA GLY A 138 -23.62 -8.47 2.02
C GLY A 138 -22.62 -7.32 2.22
N ASN A 139 -23.09 -6.23 2.81
CA ASN A 139 -22.33 -4.97 3.01
C ASN A 139 -21.58 -4.90 4.35
N GLY A 140 -21.32 -6.04 4.98
CA GLY A 140 -21.06 -6.12 6.42
C GLY A 140 -19.70 -5.63 6.88
N TYR A 141 -18.61 -5.86 6.15
CA TYR A 141 -17.26 -5.55 6.64
C TYR A 141 -17.11 -4.09 7.11
N PRO A 142 -16.36 -3.80 8.20
CA PRO A 142 -15.83 -4.70 9.24
C PRO A 142 -16.89 -5.07 10.31
N GLU A 143 -18.13 -4.67 10.10
CA GLU A 143 -19.29 -4.85 10.96
C GLU A 143 -20.14 -6.07 10.51
N ARG A 144 -21.40 -6.12 10.93
CA ARG A 144 -22.38 -7.11 10.44
C ARG A 144 -23.13 -6.56 9.24
N ASN A 145 -23.57 -7.45 8.36
CA ASN A 145 -24.47 -7.10 7.26
C ASN A 145 -25.73 -6.40 7.78
N ILE A 146 -26.15 -5.33 7.09
CA ILE A 146 -27.45 -4.69 7.27
C ILE A 146 -28.39 -5.22 6.19
N GLN A 147 -29.55 -5.76 6.61
CA GLN A 147 -30.55 -6.27 5.68
C GLN A 147 -31.24 -5.11 4.97
N THR A 148 -31.09 -5.04 3.65
CA THR A 148 -31.65 -4.00 2.78
C THR A 148 -32.80 -4.50 1.91
N GLY A 149 -33.06 -5.82 1.89
CA GLY A 149 -34.07 -6.45 1.06
C GLY A 149 -33.62 -6.80 -0.37
N GLY A 150 -32.38 -6.46 -0.75
CA GLY A 150 -31.82 -6.77 -2.07
C GLY A 150 -31.69 -8.27 -2.35
N PHE A 151 -31.73 -8.64 -3.64
CA PHE A 151 -31.88 -10.05 -4.04
C PHE A 151 -30.75 -10.96 -3.53
N SER A 152 -29.52 -10.45 -3.36
CA SER A 152 -28.42 -11.28 -2.90
C SER A 152 -28.51 -11.72 -1.44
N TYR A 153 -29.38 -11.13 -0.63
CA TYR A 153 -29.64 -11.64 0.72
C TYR A 153 -30.55 -12.88 0.75
N LYS A 154 -31.17 -13.26 -0.37
CA LYS A 154 -32.09 -14.41 -0.45
C LYS A 154 -31.38 -15.75 -0.73
N TYR A 155 -30.11 -15.71 -1.14
CA TYR A 155 -29.38 -16.90 -1.58
C TYR A 155 -27.95 -16.84 -1.04
N ASP A 156 -27.34 -18.00 -0.82
CA ASP A 156 -25.92 -18.07 -0.55
C ASP A 156 -25.11 -17.68 -1.79
N LYS A 157 -23.91 -17.11 -1.60
CA LYS A 157 -23.07 -16.56 -2.70
C LYS A 157 -22.86 -17.56 -3.85
N CYS A 158 -22.60 -18.82 -3.53
CA CYS A 158 -22.32 -19.89 -4.50
C CYS A 158 -23.57 -20.47 -5.17
N ASP A 159 -24.74 -20.20 -4.58
CA ASP A 159 -26.04 -20.64 -5.09
C ASP A 159 -26.65 -19.61 -6.06
N MET A 160 -26.18 -18.36 -5.99
CA MET A 160 -26.62 -17.23 -6.81
C MET A 160 -26.47 -17.49 -8.33
N HIS A 161 -25.50 -18.32 -8.72
CA HIS A 161 -25.18 -18.58 -10.13
C HIS A 161 -25.91 -19.79 -10.73
N SER A 162 -26.67 -20.54 -9.92
CA SER A 162 -27.41 -21.75 -10.33
C SER A 162 -28.92 -21.64 -10.13
N HIS A 163 -29.40 -20.83 -9.17
CA HIS A 163 -30.82 -20.69 -8.88
C HIS A 163 -31.56 -19.86 -9.95
N PRO A 164 -32.60 -20.38 -10.62
CA PRO A 164 -33.26 -19.69 -11.73
C PRO A 164 -33.80 -18.30 -11.38
N GLU A 165 -34.38 -18.14 -10.18
CA GLU A 165 -34.92 -16.85 -9.69
C GLU A 165 -33.81 -15.86 -9.37
N ALA A 166 -32.70 -16.31 -8.75
CA ALA A 166 -31.52 -15.48 -8.51
C ALA A 166 -30.92 -14.97 -9.82
N ILE A 167 -30.82 -15.82 -10.83
CA ILE A 167 -30.32 -15.43 -12.16
C ILE A 167 -31.28 -14.45 -12.83
N ALA A 168 -32.59 -14.64 -12.69
CA ALA A 168 -33.58 -13.71 -13.22
C ALA A 168 -33.49 -12.32 -12.56
N ALA A 169 -33.27 -12.25 -11.24
CA ALA A 169 -33.05 -10.99 -10.53
C ALA A 169 -31.78 -10.27 -11.05
N GLN A 170 -30.69 -11.01 -11.26
CA GLN A 170 -29.47 -10.46 -11.86
C GLN A 170 -29.69 -9.94 -13.29
N GLU A 171 -30.48 -10.64 -14.12
CA GLU A 171 -30.84 -10.15 -15.47
C GLU A 171 -31.62 -8.82 -15.40
N THR A 172 -32.59 -8.71 -14.49
CA THR A 172 -33.37 -7.48 -14.26
C THR A 172 -32.44 -6.34 -13.82
N TYR A 173 -31.58 -6.61 -12.85
CA TYR A 173 -30.66 -5.63 -12.29
C TYR A 173 -29.65 -5.12 -13.33
N LEU A 174 -28.96 -6.02 -14.04
CA LEU A 174 -28.01 -5.66 -15.08
C LEU A 174 -28.66 -4.83 -16.20
N HIS A 175 -29.89 -5.18 -16.59
CA HIS A 175 -30.63 -4.42 -17.59
C HIS A 175 -30.98 -3.00 -17.08
N GLY A 176 -31.43 -2.89 -15.82
CA GLY A 176 -31.74 -1.60 -15.17
C GLY A 176 -30.50 -0.71 -15.04
N LEU A 177 -29.43 -1.24 -14.45
CA LEU A 177 -28.18 -0.52 -14.18
C LEU A 177 -27.54 0.02 -15.47
N VAL A 178 -27.41 -0.81 -16.51
CA VAL A 178 -26.72 -0.41 -17.75
C VAL A 178 -27.53 0.65 -18.54
N LYS A 179 -28.86 0.67 -18.38
CA LYS A 179 -29.76 1.66 -19.00
C LYS A 179 -29.94 2.91 -18.13
N HIS A 180 -29.60 2.85 -16.85
CA HIS A 180 -29.75 3.96 -15.90
C HIS A 180 -29.13 5.24 -16.43
N VAL A 181 -29.86 6.35 -16.33
CA VAL A 181 -29.42 7.69 -16.75
C VAL A 181 -28.93 8.42 -15.52
N ASN A 182 -27.63 8.70 -15.49
CA ASN A 182 -27.02 9.47 -14.44
C ASN A 182 -27.57 10.91 -14.48
N PRO A 183 -28.22 11.42 -13.41
CA PRO A 183 -28.81 12.76 -13.41
C PRO A 183 -27.78 13.89 -13.47
N TYR A 184 -26.54 13.65 -13.04
CA TYR A 184 -25.46 14.64 -13.07
C TYR A 184 -24.78 14.76 -14.45
N THR A 185 -24.75 13.69 -15.24
CA THR A 185 -24.15 13.72 -16.59
C THR A 185 -25.17 13.76 -17.72
N GLY A 186 -26.44 13.41 -17.43
CA GLY A 186 -27.51 13.28 -18.42
C GLY A 186 -27.31 12.10 -19.38
N LEU A 187 -26.36 11.21 -19.12
CA LEU A 187 -26.04 10.07 -19.98
C LEU A 187 -26.44 8.75 -19.31
N ALA A 188 -26.95 7.83 -20.12
CA ALA A 188 -27.07 6.45 -19.67
C ALA A 188 -25.68 5.84 -19.44
N TYR A 189 -25.54 4.90 -18.50
CA TYR A 189 -24.24 4.27 -18.22
C TYR A 189 -23.61 3.63 -19.48
N LYS A 190 -24.44 3.00 -20.34
CA LYS A 190 -24.03 2.46 -21.64
C LYS A 190 -23.57 3.52 -22.67
N ASP A 191 -23.90 4.79 -22.47
CA ASP A 191 -23.62 5.89 -23.40
C ASP A 191 -22.55 6.86 -22.85
N ASP A 192 -22.23 6.84 -21.56
CA ASP A 192 -21.19 7.71 -20.98
C ASP A 192 -19.80 7.26 -21.45
N PRO A 193 -19.03 8.08 -22.20
CA PRO A 193 -17.72 7.69 -22.71
C PRO A 193 -16.67 7.42 -21.62
N SER A 194 -16.87 7.97 -20.42
CA SER A 194 -15.96 7.75 -19.27
C SER A 194 -16.08 6.33 -18.73
N ILE A 195 -17.26 5.70 -18.84
CA ILE A 195 -17.43 4.27 -18.55
C ILE A 195 -16.89 3.47 -19.73
N VAL A 196 -15.79 2.77 -19.53
CA VAL A 196 -15.10 1.96 -20.54
C VAL A 196 -15.81 0.63 -20.76
N GLY A 197 -16.35 0.02 -19.70
CA GLY A 197 -17.09 -1.23 -19.82
C GLY A 197 -17.60 -1.74 -18.48
N PHE A 198 -18.18 -2.95 -18.54
CA PHE A 198 -18.85 -3.56 -17.40
C PHE A 198 -18.26 -4.94 -17.11
N GLU A 199 -17.90 -5.20 -15.86
CA GLU A 199 -17.67 -6.57 -15.39
C GLU A 199 -18.97 -7.10 -14.77
N ILE A 200 -19.32 -8.35 -15.10
CA ILE A 200 -20.61 -8.92 -14.66
C ILE A 200 -20.67 -9.12 -13.14
N ASN A 201 -19.60 -9.58 -12.50
CA ASN A 201 -19.64 -10.03 -11.10
C ASN A 201 -18.25 -9.96 -10.45
N ASN A 202 -18.20 -9.49 -9.20
CA ASN A 202 -17.02 -9.52 -8.36
C ASN A 202 -16.86 -10.91 -7.72
N GLU A 203 -15.76 -11.60 -8.02
CA GLU A 203 -15.41 -12.86 -7.37
C GLU A 203 -16.54 -13.91 -7.40
N PRO A 204 -17.03 -14.32 -8.59
CA PRO A 204 -18.13 -15.25 -8.70
C PRO A 204 -17.77 -16.59 -8.03
N CYS A 205 -18.77 -17.28 -7.48
CA CYS A 205 -18.60 -18.62 -6.92
C CYS A 205 -19.44 -19.60 -7.74
N HIS A 206 -18.79 -20.38 -8.61
CA HIS A 206 -19.48 -21.40 -9.39
C HIS A 206 -19.35 -22.74 -8.68
N SER A 207 -20.44 -23.50 -8.64
CA SER A 207 -20.47 -24.91 -8.23
C SER A 207 -20.83 -25.86 -9.38
N GLY A 208 -21.26 -25.31 -10.52
CA GLY A 208 -21.73 -26.06 -11.68
C GLY A 208 -20.66 -26.48 -12.69
N THR A 209 -21.11 -27.14 -13.75
CA THR A 209 -20.33 -27.60 -14.90
C THR A 209 -19.95 -26.45 -15.86
N LYS A 210 -18.93 -26.65 -16.70
CA LYS A 210 -18.55 -25.71 -17.77
C LYS A 210 -19.75 -25.25 -18.63
N LYS A 211 -20.70 -26.16 -18.91
CA LYS A 211 -21.91 -25.86 -19.71
C LYS A 211 -22.86 -24.90 -18.98
N GLU A 212 -23.09 -25.13 -17.69
CA GLU A 212 -23.97 -24.28 -16.87
C GLU A 212 -23.37 -22.90 -16.66
N VAL A 213 -22.08 -22.83 -16.35
CA VAL A 213 -21.33 -21.57 -16.22
C VAL A 213 -21.41 -20.75 -17.51
N LYS A 214 -21.17 -21.39 -18.66
CA LYS A 214 -21.32 -20.74 -19.98
C LYS A 214 -22.75 -20.24 -20.22
N ALA A 215 -23.75 -21.03 -19.85
CA ALA A 215 -25.16 -20.63 -19.99
C ALA A 215 -25.51 -19.42 -19.12
N TYR A 216 -25.05 -19.40 -17.86
CA TYR A 216 -25.20 -18.26 -16.95
C TYR A 216 -24.58 -16.99 -17.55
N ILE A 217 -23.32 -17.04 -17.98
CA ILE A 217 -22.62 -15.86 -18.54
C ILE A 217 -23.35 -15.35 -19.79
N ASN A 218 -23.82 -16.24 -20.66
CA ASN A 218 -24.58 -15.86 -21.85
C ASN A 218 -25.92 -15.20 -21.51
N ARG A 219 -26.58 -15.58 -20.41
CA ARG A 219 -27.79 -14.90 -19.91
C ARG A 219 -27.49 -13.47 -19.46
N MET A 220 -26.43 -13.28 -18.66
CA MET A 220 -25.97 -11.95 -18.24
C MET A 220 -25.60 -11.07 -19.43
N LEU A 221 -24.84 -11.61 -20.40
CA LEU A 221 -24.51 -10.92 -21.65
C LEU A 221 -25.77 -10.54 -22.44
N LYS A 222 -26.77 -11.42 -22.52
CA LYS A 222 -28.05 -11.13 -23.18
C LYS A 222 -28.80 -9.99 -22.49
N ALA A 223 -28.83 -9.96 -21.16
CA ALA A 223 -29.47 -8.87 -20.40
C ALA A 223 -28.78 -7.52 -20.69
N ILE A 224 -27.45 -7.47 -20.63
CA ILE A 224 -26.66 -6.28 -20.97
C ILE A 224 -26.89 -5.86 -22.43
N ASN A 225 -26.84 -6.80 -23.38
CA ASN A 225 -27.00 -6.49 -24.80
C ASN A 225 -28.40 -5.95 -25.17
N LYS A 226 -29.46 -6.39 -24.48
CA LYS A 226 -30.82 -5.88 -24.68
C LYS A 226 -30.96 -4.38 -24.42
N THR A 227 -30.08 -3.79 -23.60
CA THR A 227 -30.05 -2.34 -23.36
C THR A 227 -29.52 -1.54 -24.56
N GLY A 228 -28.92 -2.21 -25.56
CA GLY A 228 -28.20 -1.58 -26.66
C GLY A 228 -26.72 -1.30 -26.37
N ASN A 229 -26.18 -1.84 -25.26
CA ASN A 229 -24.77 -1.67 -24.91
C ASN A 229 -23.83 -2.04 -26.08
N ARG A 230 -22.78 -1.23 -26.23
CA ARG A 230 -21.68 -1.44 -27.20
C ARG A 230 -20.31 -1.50 -26.52
N LYS A 231 -20.27 -1.25 -25.21
CA LYS A 231 -19.03 -1.27 -24.42
C LYS A 231 -18.61 -2.73 -24.15
N PRO A 232 -17.30 -2.98 -24.02
CA PRO A 232 -16.77 -4.26 -23.55
C PRO A 232 -17.46 -4.78 -22.28
N VAL A 233 -17.68 -6.11 -22.25
CA VAL A 233 -18.09 -6.83 -21.06
C VAL A 233 -16.96 -7.76 -20.61
N PHE A 234 -16.70 -7.76 -19.31
CA PHE A 234 -15.62 -8.50 -18.66
C PHE A 234 -16.16 -9.57 -17.72
N TYR A 235 -15.32 -10.58 -17.43
CA TYR A 235 -15.61 -11.61 -16.44
C TYR A 235 -14.38 -11.99 -15.62
N ASN A 236 -14.58 -12.21 -14.34
CA ASN A 236 -13.54 -12.58 -13.39
C ASN A 236 -13.07 -14.02 -13.60
N VAL A 237 -11.74 -14.19 -13.66
CA VAL A 237 -11.09 -15.49 -13.84
C VAL A 237 -10.08 -15.83 -12.74
N SER A 238 -9.98 -14.99 -11.70
CA SER A 238 -9.21 -15.30 -10.49
C SER A 238 -9.84 -16.45 -9.69
N HIS A 239 -11.16 -16.65 -9.84
CA HIS A 239 -11.93 -17.66 -9.12
C HIS A 239 -12.35 -18.81 -10.05
N ASN A 240 -12.61 -19.98 -9.45
CA ASN A 240 -13.15 -21.17 -10.13
C ASN A 240 -12.29 -21.64 -11.34
N GLY A 241 -10.97 -21.75 -11.15
CA GLY A 241 -10.03 -22.12 -12.23
C GLY A 241 -10.40 -23.40 -13.00
N TYR A 242 -11.14 -24.33 -12.40
CA TYR A 242 -11.60 -25.57 -13.02
C TYR A 242 -12.61 -25.38 -14.18
N VAL A 243 -13.26 -24.20 -14.29
CA VAL A 243 -14.20 -23.84 -15.37
C VAL A 243 -13.70 -22.73 -16.28
N VAL A 244 -12.42 -22.35 -16.20
CA VAL A 244 -11.86 -21.20 -16.93
C VAL A 244 -12.14 -21.22 -18.45
N GLU A 245 -12.14 -22.40 -19.08
CA GLU A 245 -12.49 -22.57 -20.50
C GLU A 245 -13.88 -22.01 -20.84
N ALA A 246 -14.86 -22.19 -19.95
CA ALA A 246 -16.23 -21.69 -20.16
C ALA A 246 -16.26 -20.16 -20.29
N TYR A 247 -15.38 -19.46 -19.56
CA TYR A 247 -15.26 -18.00 -19.64
C TYR A 247 -14.79 -17.56 -21.03
N TYR A 248 -13.76 -18.24 -21.55
CA TYR A 248 -13.17 -17.91 -22.85
C TYR A 248 -14.06 -18.27 -24.04
N GLU A 249 -14.94 -19.27 -23.89
CA GLU A 249 -15.90 -19.67 -24.91
C GLU A 249 -17.14 -18.75 -25.04
N THR A 250 -17.31 -17.78 -24.13
CA THR A 250 -18.41 -16.80 -24.19
C THR A 250 -18.01 -15.55 -24.99
N ALA A 251 -18.98 -14.69 -25.29
CA ALA A 251 -18.76 -13.47 -26.06
C ALA A 251 -18.19 -12.28 -25.24
N ILE A 252 -17.79 -12.49 -23.97
CA ILE A 252 -17.07 -11.46 -23.21
C ILE A 252 -15.81 -11.03 -23.97
N GLN A 253 -15.45 -9.74 -23.87
CA GLN A 253 -14.29 -9.18 -24.57
C GLN A 253 -13.04 -9.09 -23.68
N GLY A 254 -13.17 -9.29 -22.37
CA GLY A 254 -12.04 -9.27 -21.45
C GLY A 254 -12.21 -10.18 -20.24
N THR A 255 -11.08 -10.48 -19.61
CA THR A 255 -10.98 -11.24 -18.37
C THR A 255 -10.28 -10.41 -17.30
N THR A 256 -10.67 -10.63 -16.05
CA THR A 256 -10.18 -9.84 -14.92
C THR A 256 -9.50 -10.72 -13.87
N TYR A 257 -8.49 -10.15 -13.23
CA TYR A 257 -7.54 -10.82 -12.36
C TYR A 257 -7.29 -10.00 -11.09
N GLN A 258 -6.85 -10.67 -10.05
CA GLN A 258 -6.57 -10.10 -8.73
C GLN A 258 -5.14 -10.42 -8.33
N TRP A 259 -4.53 -9.61 -7.46
CA TRP A 259 -3.26 -10.00 -6.85
C TRP A 259 -3.01 -9.42 -5.46
N TYR A 260 -2.94 -10.29 -4.46
CA TYR A 260 -2.46 -9.98 -3.12
C TYR A 260 -1.23 -10.84 -2.84
N PRO A 261 -0.01 -10.38 -3.23
CA PRO A 261 1.19 -11.20 -3.23
C PRO A 261 1.66 -11.63 -1.85
N ILE A 262 1.22 -10.92 -0.81
CA ILE A 262 1.64 -11.10 0.59
C ILE A 262 0.44 -11.30 1.51
N GLY A 263 -0.60 -11.98 1.01
CA GLY A 263 -1.81 -12.25 1.77
C GLY A 263 -2.58 -10.99 2.14
N LEU A 264 -3.56 -11.15 3.04
CA LEU A 264 -4.38 -10.07 3.59
C LEU A 264 -4.60 -10.31 5.08
N VAL A 265 -4.94 -9.26 5.82
CA VAL A 265 -5.41 -9.34 7.22
C VAL A 265 -4.33 -9.97 8.13
N SER A 266 -3.08 -9.53 8.00
CA SER A 266 -1.99 -9.92 8.92
C SER A 266 -2.26 -9.53 10.38
N GLY A 267 -3.04 -8.46 10.59
CA GLY A 267 -3.34 -7.92 11.92
C GLY A 267 -2.20 -7.07 12.51
N GLN A 268 -1.13 -6.87 11.74
CA GLN A 268 0.04 -6.04 12.06
C GLN A 268 0.77 -5.65 10.77
N THR A 269 1.65 -4.67 10.86
CA THR A 269 2.54 -4.30 9.74
C THR A 269 3.51 -5.44 9.44
N GLN A 270 3.49 -5.96 8.21
CA GLN A 270 4.44 -6.94 7.72
C GLN A 270 5.79 -6.28 7.38
N GLN A 271 6.89 -6.97 7.68
CA GLN A 271 8.26 -6.45 7.51
C GLN A 271 9.13 -7.36 6.64
N GLY A 272 10.16 -6.78 6.03
CA GLY A 272 11.16 -7.47 5.20
C GLY A 272 11.03 -7.16 3.70
N ASN A 273 11.95 -7.71 2.91
CA ASN A 273 11.97 -7.51 1.46
C ASN A 273 10.95 -8.41 0.73
N PHE A 274 10.02 -7.78 0.00
CA PHE A 274 8.95 -8.45 -0.74
C PHE A 274 9.10 -8.38 -2.27
N LEU A 275 10.22 -7.85 -2.80
CA LEU A 275 10.46 -7.81 -4.25
C LEU A 275 10.44 -9.21 -4.92
N PRO A 276 10.98 -10.29 -4.30
CA PRO A 276 10.84 -11.64 -4.86
C PRO A 276 9.39 -12.12 -5.03
N TYR A 277 8.45 -11.59 -4.23
CA TYR A 277 7.04 -12.00 -4.24
C TYR A 277 6.30 -11.51 -5.47
N ILE A 278 6.86 -10.49 -6.14
CA ILE A 278 6.26 -9.81 -7.27
C ILE A 278 7.10 -9.90 -8.55
N ASP A 279 8.07 -10.82 -8.59
CA ASP A 279 8.93 -11.05 -9.75
C ASP A 279 8.12 -11.39 -11.02
N ARG A 280 7.13 -12.29 -10.89
CA ARG A 280 6.30 -12.76 -12.01
C ARG A 280 4.83 -12.89 -11.65
N TYR A 281 3.98 -12.65 -12.64
CA TYR A 281 2.55 -12.95 -12.59
C TYR A 281 2.24 -14.01 -13.65
N ASP A 282 2.38 -15.29 -13.27
CA ASP A 282 2.17 -16.41 -14.19
C ASP A 282 0.68 -16.78 -14.26
N ILE A 283 0.16 -16.93 -15.48
CA ILE A 283 -1.22 -17.36 -15.72
C ILE A 283 -1.20 -18.82 -16.22
N PRO A 284 -1.47 -19.82 -15.36
CA PRO A 284 -1.14 -21.23 -15.64
C PRO A 284 -1.96 -21.90 -16.76
N PHE A 285 -2.94 -21.17 -17.29
CA PHE A 285 -3.83 -21.60 -18.36
C PHE A 285 -3.68 -20.78 -19.65
N SER A 286 -2.70 -19.87 -19.72
CA SER A 286 -2.50 -18.98 -20.88
C SER A 286 -2.18 -19.71 -22.18
N ASP A 287 -1.47 -20.83 -22.09
CA ASP A 287 -1.05 -21.69 -23.20
C ASP A 287 -2.07 -22.79 -23.54
N LYS A 288 -3.02 -23.05 -22.63
CA LYS A 288 -3.97 -24.18 -22.72
C LYS A 288 -5.38 -23.76 -23.17
N VAL A 289 -5.80 -22.52 -22.88
CA VAL A 289 -7.17 -22.08 -23.14
C VAL A 289 -7.29 -21.42 -24.50
N LYS A 290 -8.13 -22.00 -25.37
CA LYS A 290 -8.39 -21.45 -26.70
C LYS A 290 -8.97 -20.02 -26.61
N GLY A 291 -8.38 -19.10 -27.35
CA GLY A 291 -8.83 -17.71 -27.38
C GLY A 291 -8.31 -16.85 -26.24
N PHE A 292 -7.32 -17.33 -25.48
CA PHE A 292 -6.66 -16.56 -24.41
C PHE A 292 -6.20 -15.18 -24.91
N ASP A 293 -5.39 -15.14 -25.97
CA ASP A 293 -4.87 -13.91 -26.58
C ASP A 293 -5.91 -13.07 -27.33
N LYS A 294 -7.19 -13.46 -27.29
CA LYS A 294 -8.29 -12.73 -27.94
C LYS A 294 -9.08 -11.88 -26.96
N LYS A 295 -8.81 -12.00 -25.66
CA LYS A 295 -9.49 -11.26 -24.59
C LYS A 295 -8.49 -10.33 -23.93
N THR A 296 -8.94 -9.11 -23.65
CA THR A 296 -8.11 -8.18 -22.91
C THR A 296 -7.98 -8.59 -21.45
N ARG A 297 -6.88 -8.19 -20.81
CA ARG A 297 -6.56 -8.53 -19.43
C ARG A 297 -6.58 -7.29 -18.55
N MET A 298 -7.33 -7.38 -17.46
CA MET A 298 -7.46 -6.34 -16.45
C MET A 298 -7.11 -6.89 -15.07
N VAL A 299 -6.34 -6.14 -14.28
CA VAL A 299 -6.25 -6.34 -12.84
C VAL A 299 -7.33 -5.48 -12.21
N TYR A 300 -8.38 -6.10 -11.67
CA TYR A 300 -9.50 -5.37 -11.07
C TYR A 300 -9.17 -4.92 -9.64
N GLU A 301 -8.39 -5.73 -8.92
CA GLU A 301 -7.96 -5.48 -7.55
C GLU A 301 -6.54 -6.00 -7.33
N PHE A 302 -5.68 -5.18 -6.74
CA PHE A 302 -4.40 -5.62 -6.23
C PHE A 302 -3.96 -4.72 -5.08
N ASP A 303 -3.13 -5.24 -4.19
CA ASP A 303 -2.41 -4.43 -3.21
C ASP A 303 -1.27 -5.27 -2.60
N PRO A 304 -0.07 -4.70 -2.39
CA PRO A 304 0.86 -5.27 -1.44
C PRO A 304 0.35 -4.91 -0.04
N ALA A 305 -0.51 -5.77 0.50
CA ALA A 305 -1.30 -5.47 1.68
C ALA A 305 -0.48 -5.52 2.99
N ASP A 306 -0.97 -4.87 4.04
CA ASP A 306 -0.37 -4.87 5.38
C ASP A 306 1.08 -4.33 5.45
N ILE A 307 1.52 -3.50 4.50
CA ILE A 307 2.84 -2.85 4.54
C ILE A 307 2.74 -1.33 4.39
N MET A 308 3.72 -0.64 5.01
CA MET A 308 3.92 0.81 4.88
C MET A 308 4.96 1.21 3.83
N TYR A 309 5.65 0.23 3.24
CA TYR A 309 6.71 0.47 2.27
C TYR A 309 6.23 1.14 0.98
N SER A 310 7.13 1.86 0.33
CA SER A 310 6.87 2.68 -0.85
C SER A 310 7.52 2.17 -2.14
N TYR A 311 8.22 1.03 -2.13
CA TYR A 311 8.91 0.49 -3.31
C TYR A 311 8.08 -0.48 -4.18
N MET A 312 6.89 -0.91 -3.72
CA MET A 312 6.18 -2.04 -4.33
C MET A 312 5.36 -1.71 -5.58
N TYR A 313 4.63 -0.58 -5.62
CA TYR A 313 3.64 -0.34 -6.69
C TYR A 313 4.24 -0.30 -8.11
N PRO A 314 5.37 0.40 -8.39
CA PRO A 314 5.97 0.40 -9.72
C PRO A 314 6.51 -0.97 -10.14
N ALA A 315 7.04 -1.75 -9.20
CA ALA A 315 7.51 -3.11 -9.46
C ALA A 315 6.34 -4.05 -9.81
N MET A 316 5.21 -3.95 -9.10
CA MET A 316 3.99 -4.70 -9.45
C MET A 316 3.47 -4.29 -10.84
N VAL A 317 3.48 -3.00 -11.17
CA VAL A 317 3.11 -2.51 -12.51
C VAL A 317 4.03 -3.09 -13.58
N ARG A 318 5.35 -3.09 -13.37
CA ARG A 318 6.29 -3.74 -14.31
C ARG A 318 5.88 -5.19 -14.57
N THR A 319 5.62 -5.96 -13.51
CA THR A 319 5.20 -7.35 -13.62
C THR A 319 3.86 -7.51 -14.35
N PHE A 320 2.87 -6.66 -14.07
CA PHE A 320 1.60 -6.65 -14.79
C PHE A 320 1.76 -6.29 -16.26
N ARG A 321 2.61 -5.31 -16.59
CA ARG A 321 2.86 -4.92 -17.99
C ARG A 321 3.57 -6.03 -18.75
N THR A 322 4.52 -6.74 -18.13
CA THR A 322 5.13 -7.96 -18.68
C THR A 322 4.09 -9.06 -18.90
N ALA A 323 3.16 -9.25 -17.95
CA ALA A 323 2.05 -10.20 -18.07
C ALA A 323 0.91 -9.71 -18.98
N GLY A 324 1.06 -8.57 -19.67
CA GLY A 324 0.16 -8.13 -20.73
C GLY A 324 -1.10 -7.38 -20.29
N PHE A 325 -1.17 -6.95 -19.02
CA PHE A 325 -2.29 -6.17 -18.50
C PHE A 325 -2.30 -4.73 -19.01
N GLN A 326 -3.49 -4.21 -19.28
CA GLN A 326 -3.69 -2.82 -19.75
C GLN A 326 -4.49 -1.96 -18.78
N TRP A 327 -5.26 -2.59 -17.90
CA TRP A 327 -6.03 -1.91 -16.86
C TRP A 327 -5.60 -2.48 -15.51
N ILE A 328 -5.20 -1.62 -14.59
CA ILE A 328 -4.62 -2.01 -13.30
C ILE A 328 -5.18 -1.10 -12.21
N THR A 329 -6.03 -1.63 -11.32
CA THR A 329 -6.67 -0.85 -10.25
C THR A 329 -6.40 -1.44 -8.87
N GLN A 330 -5.79 -0.63 -8.00
CA GLN A 330 -5.46 -0.98 -6.61
C GLN A 330 -6.74 -1.08 -5.78
N PHE A 331 -6.79 -1.97 -4.79
CA PHE A 331 -7.89 -2.05 -3.82
C PHE A 331 -7.35 -1.77 -2.41
N ALA A 332 -7.86 -0.81 -1.65
CA ALA A 332 -8.63 0.34 -2.10
C ALA A 332 -7.97 1.64 -1.63
N TYR A 333 -8.38 2.75 -2.23
CA TYR A 333 -8.05 4.10 -1.76
C TYR A 333 -8.89 4.39 -0.51
N ASP A 334 -8.23 4.76 0.58
CA ASP A 334 -8.85 5.00 1.88
C ASP A 334 -9.44 6.42 1.94
N PRO A 335 -10.76 6.59 2.17
CA PRO A 335 -11.38 7.91 2.17
C PRO A 335 -10.75 8.85 3.19
N MET A 336 -10.42 10.07 2.78
CA MET A 336 -9.59 10.98 3.58
C MET A 336 -10.16 11.28 4.97
N ASP A 337 -11.49 11.35 5.10
CA ASP A 337 -12.13 11.69 6.38
C ASP A 337 -12.07 10.54 7.41
N ILE A 338 -11.78 9.30 6.99
CA ILE A 338 -11.60 8.12 7.88
C ILE A 338 -10.19 7.53 7.85
N ALA A 339 -9.33 7.97 6.93
CA ALA A 339 -7.99 7.43 6.74
C ALA A 339 -7.04 7.66 7.92
N TYR A 340 -7.36 8.56 8.86
CA TYR A 340 -6.60 8.67 10.11
C TYR A 340 -6.62 7.40 10.95
N ALA A 341 -7.59 6.50 10.72
CA ALA A 341 -7.82 5.28 11.48
C ALA A 341 -7.71 3.98 10.67
N ASN A 342 -7.58 4.08 9.33
CA ASN A 342 -7.50 2.94 8.41
C ASN A 342 -8.61 1.90 8.63
N THR A 343 -9.87 2.37 8.63
CA THR A 343 -11.02 1.51 8.96
C THR A 343 -11.73 0.94 7.74
N GLU A 344 -11.44 1.43 6.53
CA GLU A 344 -12.18 1.02 5.34
C GLU A 344 -11.97 -0.45 5.01
N TYR A 345 -10.72 -0.81 4.78
CA TYR A 345 -10.26 -2.19 4.79
C TYR A 345 -8.96 -2.22 5.55
N GLN A 346 -8.94 -2.87 6.71
CA GLN A 346 -7.82 -2.77 7.66
C GLN A 346 -6.45 -3.10 7.04
N THR A 347 -6.44 -3.81 5.92
CA THR A 347 -5.26 -4.35 5.23
C THR A 347 -4.74 -3.43 4.12
N HIS A 348 -5.59 -2.53 3.62
CA HIS A 348 -5.28 -1.60 2.54
C HIS A 348 -5.16 -0.20 3.11
N PHE A 349 -3.98 0.40 3.04
CA PHE A 349 -3.77 1.75 3.56
C PHE A 349 -3.08 2.64 2.52
N LEU A 350 -3.89 3.38 1.76
CA LEU A 350 -3.48 4.29 0.69
C LEU A 350 -4.29 5.58 0.73
N ASN A 351 -3.63 6.70 1.02
CA ASN A 351 -4.21 8.04 0.94
C ASN A 351 -3.07 9.07 0.75
N LEU A 352 -3.30 10.12 -0.06
CA LEU A 352 -2.24 11.11 -0.32
C LEU A 352 -1.75 11.84 0.93
N ALA A 353 -2.65 12.19 1.85
CA ALA A 353 -2.29 12.91 3.06
C ALA A 353 -1.76 11.99 4.16
N TYR A 354 -2.31 10.78 4.32
CA TYR A 354 -1.96 9.89 5.44
C TYR A 354 -0.87 8.86 5.12
N THR A 355 -0.66 8.53 3.84
CA THR A 355 0.43 7.65 3.39
C THR A 355 1.19 8.26 2.21
N PRO A 356 1.77 9.47 2.37
CA PRO A 356 2.36 10.24 1.27
C PRO A 356 3.42 9.47 0.48
N HIS A 357 4.26 8.67 1.15
CA HIS A 357 5.25 7.81 0.51
C HIS A 357 4.61 6.78 -0.45
N LYS A 358 3.59 6.05 0.01
CA LYS A 358 2.82 5.11 -0.83
C LYS A 358 2.08 5.82 -1.95
N ALA A 359 1.56 7.02 -1.69
CA ALA A 359 0.85 7.82 -2.68
C ALA A 359 1.78 8.30 -3.82
N ILE A 360 2.99 8.77 -3.50
CA ILE A 360 3.98 9.10 -4.54
C ILE A 360 4.44 7.85 -5.30
N SER A 361 4.57 6.71 -4.61
CA SER A 361 4.80 5.41 -5.28
C SER A 361 3.70 5.06 -6.29
N MET A 362 2.42 5.29 -5.94
CA MET A 362 1.29 5.15 -6.87
C MET A 362 1.38 6.11 -8.06
N LYS A 363 1.82 7.35 -7.87
CA LYS A 363 2.05 8.30 -8.98
C LYS A 363 3.14 7.80 -9.94
N ILE A 364 4.22 7.23 -9.41
CA ILE A 364 5.29 6.62 -10.21
C ILE A 364 4.76 5.40 -10.97
N ALA A 365 3.96 4.55 -10.32
CA ALA A 365 3.32 3.39 -10.92
C ALA A 365 2.35 3.77 -12.07
N ALA A 366 1.65 4.90 -11.95
CA ALA A 366 0.81 5.45 -13.00
C ALA A 366 1.63 5.84 -14.25
N GLU A 367 2.81 6.44 -14.07
CA GLU A 367 3.74 6.71 -15.17
C GLU A 367 4.28 5.43 -15.79
N ALA A 368 4.69 4.45 -14.97
CA ALA A 368 5.17 3.15 -15.43
C ALA A 368 4.11 2.43 -16.29
N THR A 369 2.84 2.47 -15.87
CA THR A 369 1.75 1.82 -16.62
C THR A 369 1.57 2.41 -18.02
N ARG A 370 1.81 3.72 -18.17
CA ARG A 370 1.69 4.44 -19.45
C ARG A 370 2.93 4.32 -20.33
N SER A 371 4.13 4.17 -19.75
CA SER A 371 5.39 4.15 -20.50
C SER A 371 5.90 2.75 -20.84
N LEU A 372 5.69 1.76 -19.96
CA LEU A 372 6.18 0.39 -20.17
C LEU A 372 5.34 -0.30 -21.25
N LYS A 373 5.99 -0.99 -22.19
CA LYS A 373 5.26 -1.69 -23.26
C LYS A 373 4.62 -2.97 -22.74
N ARG A 374 3.45 -3.29 -23.27
CA ARG A 374 2.73 -4.52 -22.98
C ARG A 374 3.54 -5.73 -23.48
N GLY A 375 3.79 -6.69 -22.60
CA GLY A 375 4.52 -7.93 -22.91
C GLY A 375 6.04 -7.80 -22.94
N GLU A 376 6.61 -6.62 -22.66
CA GLU A 376 8.06 -6.44 -22.59
C GLU A 376 8.60 -7.04 -21.28
N SER A 377 9.69 -7.79 -21.38
CA SER A 377 10.40 -8.34 -20.22
C SER A 377 11.48 -7.36 -19.73
N TYR A 378 11.70 -7.32 -18.43
CA TYR A 378 12.68 -6.45 -17.76
C TYR A 378 13.70 -7.26 -16.93
N GLY A 379 13.83 -8.56 -17.21
CA GLY A 379 14.68 -9.49 -16.44
C GLY A 379 13.96 -10.08 -15.22
N SER A 380 14.72 -10.74 -14.36
CA SER A 380 14.26 -11.30 -13.09
C SER A 380 14.94 -10.57 -11.93
N TYR A 381 14.32 -10.61 -10.76
CA TYR A 381 14.87 -10.05 -9.54
C TYR A 381 16.26 -10.65 -9.19
N PRO A 382 17.29 -9.83 -8.90
CA PRO A 382 17.23 -8.39 -8.58
C PRO A 382 17.48 -7.42 -9.74
N GLN A 383 17.77 -7.91 -10.95
CA GLN A 383 18.09 -7.05 -12.10
C GLN A 383 16.89 -6.19 -12.52
N ASP A 384 15.69 -6.71 -12.32
CA ASP A 384 14.41 -6.05 -12.63
C ASP A 384 14.08 -4.84 -11.74
N THR A 385 14.91 -4.52 -10.73
CA THR A 385 14.75 -3.35 -9.85
C THR A 385 15.06 -2.03 -10.55
N LEU A 386 15.71 -2.09 -11.72
CA LEU A 386 15.89 -1.00 -12.66
C LEU A 386 15.18 -1.38 -13.97
N PHE A 387 14.25 -0.55 -14.44
CA PHE A 387 13.43 -0.90 -15.60
C PHE A 387 12.92 0.33 -16.36
N GLY A 388 12.49 0.10 -17.60
CA GLY A 388 11.98 1.14 -18.49
C GLY A 388 12.93 2.34 -18.63
N ASP A 389 12.37 3.51 -18.90
CA ASP A 389 13.13 4.76 -18.94
C ASP A 389 13.11 5.45 -17.57
N GLY A 390 14.08 5.07 -16.73
CA GLY A 390 14.38 5.77 -15.48
C GLY A 390 13.58 5.34 -14.26
N PHE A 391 12.97 4.15 -14.26
CA PHE A 391 12.35 3.63 -13.03
C PHE A 391 13.35 2.85 -12.19
N ARG A 392 13.30 3.06 -10.88
CA ARG A 392 14.09 2.34 -9.89
C ARG A 392 13.24 2.03 -8.66
N VAL A 393 13.39 0.83 -8.11
CA VAL A 393 12.84 0.46 -6.80
C VAL A 393 13.95 -0.06 -5.90
N SER A 394 13.86 0.20 -4.60
CA SER A 394 14.88 -0.20 -3.62
C SER A 394 14.23 -0.53 -2.28
N TYR A 395 14.44 -1.75 -1.80
CA TYR A 395 14.03 -2.16 -0.45
C TYR A 395 14.86 -1.45 0.63
N THR A 396 16.18 -1.39 0.44
CA THR A 396 17.11 -0.86 1.45
C THR A 396 16.94 0.64 1.68
N GLU A 397 16.52 1.38 0.65
CA GLU A 397 16.21 2.82 0.75
C GLU A 397 14.72 3.09 0.98
N ASP A 398 13.87 2.05 1.00
CA ASP A 398 12.41 2.15 0.92
C ASP A 398 11.94 3.19 -0.11
N LEU A 399 12.32 2.95 -1.38
CA LEU A 399 12.22 3.95 -2.43
C LEU A 399 11.63 3.38 -3.73
N SER A 400 10.71 4.13 -4.32
CA SER A 400 10.37 4.13 -5.74
C SER A 400 10.81 5.45 -6.35
N GLU A 401 11.37 5.40 -7.55
CA GLU A 401 11.87 6.58 -8.25
C GLU A 401 11.53 6.54 -9.76
N LEU A 402 11.21 7.70 -10.32
CA LEU A 402 11.19 7.97 -11.76
C LEU A 402 12.15 9.13 -12.05
N ASN A 403 13.15 8.88 -12.89
CA ASN A 403 14.11 9.88 -13.34
C ASN A 403 14.32 9.75 -14.86
N ASN A 404 13.49 10.44 -15.65
CA ASN A 404 13.50 10.35 -17.13
C ASN A 404 13.95 11.65 -17.82
N GLY A 405 14.59 12.57 -17.08
CA GLY A 405 15.09 13.85 -17.60
C GLY A 405 14.03 14.96 -17.70
N LYS A 406 12.73 14.63 -17.76
CA LYS A 406 11.64 15.64 -17.73
C LYS A 406 10.81 15.58 -16.44
N LYS A 407 10.65 14.38 -15.90
CA LYS A 407 9.97 14.10 -14.64
C LYS A 407 10.98 13.51 -13.67
N PHE A 408 10.94 14.02 -12.44
CA PHE A 408 11.75 13.49 -11.34
C PHE A 408 10.88 13.26 -10.11
N TYR A 409 10.50 12.00 -9.88
CA TYR A 409 9.61 11.61 -8.78
C TYR A 409 10.30 10.62 -7.85
N TYR A 410 10.10 10.75 -6.54
CA TYR A 410 10.72 9.88 -5.53
C TYR A 410 9.81 9.74 -4.31
N SER A 411 9.54 8.50 -3.89
CA SER A 411 8.63 8.23 -2.77
C SER A 411 9.24 8.42 -1.38
N ASN A 412 10.56 8.57 -1.30
CA ASN A 412 11.30 8.85 -0.07
C ASN A 412 12.59 9.61 -0.40
N HIS A 413 13.41 9.90 0.61
CA HIS A 413 14.71 10.54 0.44
C HIS A 413 15.54 9.82 -0.64
N THR A 414 16.07 10.60 -1.58
CA THR A 414 16.92 10.08 -2.65
C THR A 414 18.21 10.88 -2.76
N ASN A 415 19.31 10.19 -3.06
CA ASN A 415 20.58 10.81 -3.43
C ASN A 415 20.80 10.81 -4.95
N THR A 416 19.85 10.28 -5.73
CA THR A 416 19.93 10.25 -7.19
C THR A 416 19.86 11.68 -7.75
N GLN A 417 20.81 12.03 -8.60
CA GLN A 417 20.76 13.28 -9.34
C GLN A 417 19.74 13.19 -10.50
N PRO A 418 18.93 14.23 -10.75
CA PRO A 418 18.10 14.29 -11.96
C PRO A 418 18.98 14.10 -13.22
N LYS A 419 18.53 13.28 -14.18
CA LYS A 419 19.25 13.05 -15.44
C LYS A 419 19.58 14.36 -16.16
N ASP A 420 18.64 15.31 -16.14
CA ASP A 420 18.81 16.67 -16.63
C ASP A 420 17.90 17.63 -15.84
N ALA A 421 18.46 18.33 -14.85
CA ALA A 421 17.71 19.25 -14.01
C ALA A 421 17.18 20.47 -14.80
N SER A 422 17.76 20.82 -15.95
CA SER A 422 17.37 21.98 -16.75
C SER A 422 16.12 21.75 -17.60
N GLN A 423 15.76 20.48 -17.82
CA GLN A 423 14.61 20.07 -18.65
C GLN A 423 13.42 19.60 -17.82
N LEU A 424 13.52 19.67 -16.49
CA LEU A 424 12.43 19.26 -15.60
C LEU A 424 11.19 20.12 -15.82
N VAL A 425 10.06 19.45 -15.94
CA VAL A 425 8.72 20.07 -16.01
C VAL A 425 7.79 19.61 -14.90
N SER A 426 8.15 18.53 -14.19
CA SER A 426 7.39 18.06 -13.04
C SER A 426 8.29 17.33 -12.04
N ILE A 427 8.14 17.67 -10.76
CA ILE A 427 8.82 17.03 -9.63
C ILE A 427 7.74 16.64 -8.61
N ALA A 428 7.87 15.48 -7.99
CA ALA A 428 6.96 15.02 -6.94
C ALA A 428 7.75 14.19 -5.94
N GLY A 429 7.68 14.54 -4.66
CA GLY A 429 8.58 13.99 -3.66
C GLY A 429 7.91 13.78 -2.31
N CYS A 430 8.45 12.83 -1.56
CA CYS A 430 8.37 12.82 -0.10
C CYS A 430 9.80 12.73 0.45
N GLY A 431 10.15 13.53 1.45
CA GLY A 431 11.54 13.70 1.89
C GLY A 431 12.38 14.59 0.96
N SER A 432 13.71 14.45 0.99
CA SER A 432 14.64 15.32 0.25
C SER A 432 15.30 14.64 -0.96
N SER A 433 15.76 15.46 -1.90
CA SER A 433 16.60 15.09 -3.05
C SER A 433 17.74 16.09 -3.24
N PRO A 434 18.70 15.87 -4.15
CA PRO A 434 19.77 16.82 -4.37
C PRO A 434 19.34 18.22 -4.86
N ILE A 435 18.12 18.36 -5.39
CA ILE A 435 17.59 19.64 -5.88
C ILE A 435 16.46 20.22 -5.02
N ILE A 436 15.93 19.47 -4.06
CA ILE A 436 14.91 19.92 -3.12
C ILE A 436 15.24 19.39 -1.73
N HIS A 437 15.49 20.28 -0.77
CA HIS A 437 15.63 19.92 0.65
C HIS A 437 14.37 20.31 1.41
N TYR A 438 13.74 19.35 2.08
CA TYR A 438 12.49 19.52 2.82
C TYR A 438 12.49 18.58 4.03
N GLU A 439 12.25 19.14 5.22
CA GLU A 439 12.23 18.37 6.49
C GLU A 439 10.85 17.80 6.84
N GLY A 440 9.79 18.29 6.21
CA GLY A 440 8.43 17.78 6.45
C GLY A 440 8.24 16.36 5.92
N THR A 441 7.25 15.67 6.47
CA THR A 441 6.91 14.28 6.12
C THR A 441 5.75 14.18 5.12
N GLY A 442 5.14 15.31 4.77
CA GLY A 442 4.13 15.38 3.72
C GLY A 442 4.71 15.29 2.30
N ALA A 443 3.89 14.82 1.35
CA ALA A 443 4.22 14.87 -0.06
C ALA A 443 4.23 16.31 -0.59
N TYR A 444 5.06 16.59 -1.60
CA TYR A 444 5.01 17.85 -2.34
C TYR A 444 5.12 17.62 -3.84
N PHE A 445 4.70 18.62 -4.58
CA PHE A 445 4.70 18.60 -6.03
C PHE A 445 5.10 19.94 -6.60
N MET A 446 5.92 19.92 -7.64
CA MET A 446 6.30 21.09 -8.43
C MET A 446 5.93 20.87 -9.88
N ASP A 447 5.04 21.71 -10.41
CA ASP A 447 4.58 21.67 -11.79
C ASP A 447 5.06 22.92 -12.53
N CYS A 448 5.84 22.76 -13.60
CA CYS A 448 6.26 23.87 -14.46
C CYS A 448 5.07 24.30 -15.32
N LEU A 449 4.51 25.49 -15.03
CA LEU A 449 3.36 26.03 -15.76
C LEU A 449 3.81 26.64 -17.10
N GLU A 450 4.94 27.36 -17.06
CA GLU A 450 5.71 27.85 -18.20
C GLU A 450 7.15 28.17 -17.73
N PRO A 451 8.13 28.38 -18.63
CA PRO A 451 9.52 28.62 -18.22
C PRO A 451 9.67 29.77 -17.20
N GLY A 452 10.23 29.46 -16.04
CA GLY A 452 10.40 30.38 -14.90
C GLY A 452 9.15 30.57 -14.01
N VAL A 453 8.05 29.85 -14.26
CA VAL A 453 6.82 29.91 -13.47
C VAL A 453 6.38 28.51 -13.07
N TRP A 454 6.33 28.26 -11.76
CA TRP A 454 6.05 26.95 -11.20
C TRP A 454 4.90 27.01 -10.20
N ARG A 455 4.12 25.93 -10.13
CA ARG A 455 3.18 25.68 -9.03
C ARG A 455 3.82 24.74 -8.04
N LEU A 456 3.88 25.13 -6.77
CA LEU A 456 4.25 24.27 -5.65
C LEU A 456 2.99 23.89 -4.87
N GLU A 457 2.83 22.62 -4.55
CA GLU A 457 1.81 22.11 -3.64
C GLU A 457 2.48 21.28 -2.56
N VAL A 458 2.14 21.53 -1.29
CA VAL A 458 2.72 20.84 -0.12
C VAL A 458 1.59 20.29 0.75
N MET A 459 1.57 18.98 0.93
CA MET A 459 0.68 18.27 1.85
C MET A 459 1.15 18.43 3.30
N PRO A 460 0.23 18.37 4.29
CA PRO A 460 0.63 18.40 5.69
C PRO A 460 1.46 17.16 6.05
N ASP A 461 2.14 17.25 7.19
CA ASP A 461 2.94 16.15 7.70
C ASP A 461 2.06 15.00 8.17
N ALA A 462 2.49 13.79 7.84
CA ALA A 462 1.93 12.54 8.32
C ALA A 462 2.92 11.87 9.27
N VAL A 463 2.49 11.61 10.50
CA VAL A 463 3.30 10.88 11.49
C VAL A 463 2.55 9.63 11.91
N VAL A 464 3.13 8.45 11.64
CA VAL A 464 2.57 7.16 12.05
C VAL A 464 2.67 7.05 13.57
N VAL A 465 1.53 6.93 14.24
CA VAL A 465 1.45 6.83 15.70
C VAL A 465 1.01 5.44 16.16
N ASN A 466 0.22 4.70 15.39
CA ASN A 466 -0.12 3.31 15.73
C ASN A 466 0.03 2.41 14.52
N ASP A 467 0.12 1.10 14.76
CA ASP A 467 0.10 0.11 13.68
C ASP A 467 -1.23 0.24 12.89
N PRO A 468 -1.17 0.62 11.60
CA PRO A 468 -2.38 0.83 10.82
C PRO A 468 -3.15 -0.46 10.56
N PHE A 469 -2.49 -1.61 10.59
CA PHE A 469 -3.07 -2.90 10.21
C PHE A 469 -3.56 -3.73 11.42
N ALA A 470 -3.42 -3.20 12.63
CA ALA A 470 -4.09 -3.72 13.82
C ALA A 470 -5.63 -3.60 13.67
N LYS A 471 -6.39 -4.29 14.55
CA LYS A 471 -7.86 -4.30 14.53
C LYS A 471 -8.46 -2.89 14.26
N PRO A 472 -9.33 -2.73 13.25
CA PRO A 472 -9.88 -1.44 12.84
C PRO A 472 -10.81 -0.86 13.91
N SER A 473 -10.72 0.45 14.11
CA SER A 473 -11.59 1.24 15.00
C SER A 473 -11.44 2.71 14.66
N LEU A 474 -12.55 3.46 14.59
CA LEU A 474 -12.52 4.92 14.40
C LEU A 474 -11.87 5.65 15.61
N ASP A 475 -11.82 5.01 16.78
CA ASP A 475 -11.14 5.56 17.96
C ASP A 475 -9.62 5.33 17.92
N LYS A 476 -9.13 4.49 17.01
CA LYS A 476 -7.71 4.17 16.83
C LYS A 476 -7.12 5.09 15.77
N GLU A 477 -6.52 6.19 16.19
CA GLU A 477 -5.69 7.00 15.29
C GLU A 477 -4.38 6.28 14.98
N VAL A 478 -4.13 6.02 13.69
CA VAL A 478 -2.94 5.32 13.18
C VAL A 478 -1.92 6.29 12.59
N VAL A 479 -2.39 7.38 11.98
CA VAL A 479 -1.55 8.46 11.46
C VAL A 479 -2.13 9.79 11.94
N THR A 480 -1.28 10.63 12.53
CA THR A 480 -1.66 11.97 12.97
C THR A 480 -1.17 13.00 11.96
N ILE A 481 -2.04 13.98 11.66
CA ILE A 481 -1.74 15.06 10.72
C ILE A 481 -1.29 16.30 11.50
N ALA A 482 -0.15 16.86 11.09
CA ALA A 482 0.40 18.10 11.63
C ALA A 482 0.66 19.12 10.51
N TYR A 483 0.35 20.39 10.77
CA TYR A 483 0.60 21.50 9.84
C TYR A 483 1.90 22.20 10.22
N GLY A 484 3.02 21.49 10.04
CA GLY A 484 4.36 22.01 10.28
C GLY A 484 4.71 23.18 9.36
N ALA A 485 5.56 24.08 9.83
CA ALA A 485 6.17 25.12 9.00
C ALA A 485 7.65 24.79 8.81
N TRP A 486 8.05 24.53 7.57
CA TRP A 486 9.37 24.00 7.25
C TRP A 486 10.11 24.90 6.28
N ASP A 487 11.44 24.97 6.42
CA ASP A 487 12.25 25.55 5.37
C ASP A 487 12.31 24.58 4.19
N MET A 488 12.11 25.10 2.98
CA MET A 488 12.20 24.34 1.74
C MET A 488 13.23 25.00 0.82
N ALA A 489 14.35 24.31 0.58
CA ALA A 489 15.37 24.77 -0.36
C ALA A 489 15.10 24.21 -1.75
N LEU A 490 15.05 25.07 -2.76
CA LEU A 490 14.74 24.75 -4.15
C LEU A 490 15.94 25.12 -5.02
N GLN A 491 16.59 24.12 -5.62
CA GLN A 491 17.72 24.26 -6.53
C GLN A 491 17.33 23.81 -7.94
N ILE A 492 16.30 24.46 -8.50
CA ILE A 492 15.75 24.13 -9.81
C ILE A 492 16.29 25.14 -10.82
N PRO A 493 17.11 24.72 -11.82
CA PRO A 493 17.77 25.65 -12.73
C PRO A 493 16.83 26.63 -13.45
N ASP A 494 15.64 26.17 -13.87
CA ASP A 494 14.66 27.03 -14.53
C ASP A 494 14.02 28.05 -13.56
N LEU A 495 13.87 27.73 -12.27
CA LEU A 495 13.39 28.71 -11.29
C LEU A 495 14.48 29.70 -10.86
N GLY A 496 15.73 29.24 -10.81
CA GLY A 496 16.87 29.97 -10.27
C GLY A 496 16.85 30.06 -8.74
N MET A 497 17.87 30.72 -8.16
CA MET A 497 17.97 30.93 -6.71
C MET A 497 17.18 32.16 -6.22
N GLU A 498 16.77 33.03 -7.15
CA GLU A 498 16.00 34.23 -6.84
C GLU A 498 14.61 34.16 -7.49
N PHE A 499 13.56 34.16 -6.68
CA PHE A 499 12.17 34.07 -7.15
C PHE A 499 11.20 34.65 -6.12
N THR A 500 9.96 34.90 -6.52
CA THR A 500 8.86 35.25 -5.61
C THR A 500 7.96 34.05 -5.41
N PHE A 501 7.36 33.91 -4.23
CA PHE A 501 6.28 32.95 -3.98
C PHE A 501 5.01 33.66 -3.52
N THR A 502 3.84 33.19 -3.94
CA THR A 502 2.53 33.69 -3.50
C THR A 502 1.58 32.53 -3.29
N ALA A 503 0.97 32.43 -2.11
CA ALA A 503 -0.06 31.44 -1.82
C ALA A 503 -1.27 31.59 -2.75
N LEU A 504 -1.84 30.45 -3.16
CA LEU A 504 -2.98 30.37 -4.06
C LEU A 504 -4.24 29.79 -3.40
N ASN A 505 -4.08 28.91 -2.41
CA ASN A 505 -5.22 28.27 -1.75
C ASN A 505 -5.93 29.22 -0.76
N GLN A 506 -7.24 29.02 -0.62
CA GLN A 506 -8.06 29.79 0.32
C GLN A 506 -7.53 29.65 1.76
N GLY A 507 -7.51 30.77 2.50
CA GLY A 507 -7.04 30.82 3.88
C GLY A 507 -5.52 30.95 4.06
N ASN A 508 -4.74 30.82 2.98
CA ASN A 508 -3.29 31.03 3.00
C ASN A 508 -2.94 32.40 2.39
N GLN A 509 -2.15 33.19 3.13
CA GLN A 509 -1.74 34.54 2.73
C GLN A 509 -0.21 34.67 2.63
N GLN A 510 0.53 33.57 2.74
CA GLN A 510 1.99 33.60 2.68
C GLN A 510 2.46 34.07 1.29
N LYS A 511 3.37 35.03 1.28
CA LYS A 511 4.06 35.51 0.08
C LYS A 511 5.40 36.11 0.47
N GLY A 512 6.33 36.16 -0.47
CA GLY A 512 7.62 36.79 -0.25
C GLY A 512 8.58 36.66 -1.42
N ASP A 513 9.71 37.35 -1.26
CA ASP A 513 10.86 37.25 -2.15
C ASP A 513 11.87 36.25 -1.55
N VAL A 514 12.44 35.42 -2.41
CA VAL A 514 13.49 34.45 -2.08
C VAL A 514 14.76 34.87 -2.81
N THR A 515 15.88 34.94 -2.10
CA THR A 515 17.17 35.40 -2.64
C THR A 515 18.25 34.32 -2.67
N ASP A 516 18.04 33.22 -1.95
CA ASP A 516 19.01 32.15 -1.72
C ASP A 516 18.44 30.76 -2.01
N GLY A 517 17.34 30.68 -2.74
CA GLY A 517 16.63 29.45 -3.07
C GLY A 517 15.82 28.85 -1.92
N ILE A 518 15.77 29.47 -0.73
CA ILE A 518 15.12 28.90 0.45
C ILE A 518 13.84 29.66 0.79
N ILE A 519 12.69 28.97 0.70
CA ILE A 519 11.44 29.46 1.30
C ILE A 519 11.46 29.10 2.78
N ARG A 520 11.44 30.11 3.65
CA ARG A 520 11.51 29.94 5.10
C ARG A 520 10.12 29.78 5.71
N GLY A 521 9.95 28.81 6.60
CA GLY A 521 8.68 28.55 7.30
C GLY A 521 7.49 28.33 6.35
N LEU A 522 7.71 27.62 5.24
CA LEU A 522 6.69 27.22 4.30
C LEU A 522 5.67 26.31 4.99
N ARG A 523 4.37 26.65 4.86
CA ARG A 523 3.28 25.84 5.40
C ARG A 523 2.63 24.99 4.30
N PRO A 524 1.88 23.93 4.66
CA PRO A 524 1.08 23.18 3.69
C PRO A 524 0.11 24.09 2.92
N GLY A 525 -0.03 23.87 1.62
CA GLY A 525 -0.83 24.71 0.73
C GLY A 525 -0.32 24.70 -0.72
N THR A 526 -0.89 25.57 -1.54
CA THR A 526 -0.48 25.78 -2.94
C THR A 526 0.10 27.16 -3.14
N TYR A 527 1.13 27.25 -3.98
CA TYR A 527 1.92 28.46 -4.20
C TYR A 527 2.27 28.63 -5.67
N LEU A 528 2.22 29.87 -6.15
CA LEU A 528 2.81 30.28 -7.42
C LEU A 528 4.22 30.78 -7.17
N LEU A 529 5.21 30.13 -7.78
CA LEU A 529 6.61 30.53 -7.78
C LEU A 529 6.95 31.20 -9.12
N LYS A 530 7.65 32.33 -9.07
CA LYS A 530 8.04 33.08 -10.27
C LYS A 530 9.48 33.54 -10.17
N ARG A 531 10.32 33.09 -11.11
CA ARG A 531 11.72 33.50 -11.24
C ARG A 531 11.86 35.03 -11.28
N LYS A 532 12.89 35.56 -10.63
CA LYS A 532 13.20 37.00 -10.67
C LYS A 532 13.37 37.48 -12.10
N ASN A 533 12.82 38.67 -12.40
CA ASN A 533 12.81 39.28 -13.74
C ASN A 533 12.10 38.44 -14.83
N CYS A 534 11.31 37.42 -14.46
CA CYS A 534 10.45 36.72 -15.40
C CYS A 534 9.17 37.52 -15.69
N THR A 535 8.81 37.61 -16.96
CA THR A 535 7.51 38.10 -17.43
C THR A 535 6.70 36.90 -17.94
N PRO A 536 5.75 36.36 -17.15
CA PRO A 536 4.88 35.27 -17.55
C PRO A 536 4.12 35.60 -18.84
N LYS A 537 3.91 34.63 -19.73
CA LYS A 537 3.05 34.83 -20.91
C LYS A 537 1.58 34.75 -20.54
N GLN A 538 1.25 34.00 -19.50
CA GLN A 538 -0.11 33.85 -19.00
C GLN A 538 -0.28 34.54 -17.65
N ASN A 539 -1.50 35.01 -17.38
CA ASN A 539 -1.87 35.52 -16.07
C ASN A 539 -2.36 34.37 -15.19
N TRP A 540 -1.44 33.69 -14.52
CA TRP A 540 -1.77 32.58 -13.61
C TRP A 540 -2.44 33.09 -12.34
N GLN A 541 -3.66 32.62 -12.11
CA GLN A 541 -4.52 32.94 -10.96
C GLN A 541 -5.03 31.65 -10.32
N ALA A 542 -5.51 31.70 -9.07
CA ALA A 542 -5.94 30.49 -8.34
C ALA A 542 -6.98 29.63 -9.09
N ASP A 543 -7.84 30.25 -9.91
CA ASP A 543 -8.87 29.58 -10.71
C ASP A 543 -8.38 29.10 -12.09
N SER A 544 -7.13 29.42 -12.47
CA SER A 544 -6.54 28.98 -13.74
C SER A 544 -6.47 27.47 -13.82
N GLN A 545 -6.92 26.92 -14.95
CA GLN A 545 -6.90 25.49 -15.21
C GLN A 545 -5.48 25.02 -15.57
N TRP A 546 -5.05 23.95 -14.91
CA TRP A 546 -3.83 23.23 -15.23
C TRP A 546 -4.14 21.75 -15.30
N ASN A 547 -4.14 21.19 -16.51
CA ASN A 547 -4.60 19.82 -16.76
C ASN A 547 -6.02 19.59 -16.19
N SER A 548 -6.16 18.64 -15.27
CA SER A 548 -7.43 18.27 -14.60
C SER A 548 -7.66 18.97 -13.26
N ILE A 549 -6.82 19.95 -12.89
CA ILE A 549 -6.94 20.69 -11.61
C ILE A 549 -7.01 22.20 -11.86
N ARG A 550 -7.40 22.96 -10.83
CA ARG A 550 -7.13 24.40 -10.78
C ARG A 550 -5.86 24.65 -9.97
N ILE A 551 -5.06 25.66 -10.31
CA ILE A 551 -3.75 25.82 -9.64
C ILE A 551 -3.86 26.23 -8.17
N GLY A 552 -4.95 26.88 -7.75
CA GLY A 552 -5.22 27.19 -6.34
C GLY A 552 -5.96 26.09 -5.59
N GLU A 553 -6.38 25.02 -6.27
CA GLU A 553 -7.07 23.90 -5.64
C GLU A 553 -6.13 23.15 -4.69
N TYR A 554 -6.58 22.98 -3.45
CA TYR A 554 -5.85 22.31 -2.38
C TYR A 554 -6.84 21.60 -1.46
N VAL A 555 -6.64 20.30 -1.27
CA VAL A 555 -7.44 19.49 -0.37
C VAL A 555 -6.48 18.79 0.58
N ALA A 556 -6.74 18.91 1.88
CA ALA A 556 -5.98 18.25 2.92
C ALA A 556 -6.87 18.07 4.16
N PRO A 557 -6.62 17.05 5.00
CA PRO A 557 -7.33 16.89 6.27
C PRO A 557 -6.95 18.01 7.24
N ALA A 558 -7.84 18.29 8.20
CA ALA A 558 -7.52 19.17 9.32
C ALA A 558 -6.43 18.54 10.22
N PRO A 559 -5.62 19.35 10.95
CA PRO A 559 -4.70 18.81 11.93
C PRO A 559 -5.46 18.02 13.00
N ARG A 560 -4.95 16.83 13.36
CA ARG A 560 -5.55 15.96 14.40
C ARG A 560 -4.79 15.97 15.71
N VAL A 561 -3.57 16.48 15.71
CA VAL A 561 -2.76 16.52 16.92
C VAL A 561 -3.35 17.54 17.90
N THR A 562 -3.72 17.09 19.08
CA THR A 562 -4.29 17.93 20.17
C THR A 562 -3.38 18.01 21.38
N ASP A 563 -2.44 17.07 21.51
CA ASP A 563 -1.42 17.00 22.55
C ASP A 563 -0.19 16.26 22.02
N TYR A 564 0.88 16.20 22.82
CA TYR A 564 2.11 15.51 22.45
C TYR A 564 1.93 13.99 22.45
N LYS A 565 2.44 13.36 21.39
CA LYS A 565 2.54 11.91 21.25
C LYS A 565 4.00 11.54 21.07
N VAL A 566 4.41 10.46 21.73
CA VAL A 566 5.76 9.89 21.59
C VAL A 566 5.65 8.50 20.99
N VAL A 567 6.33 8.31 19.86
CA VAL A 567 6.48 7.01 19.19
C VAL A 567 7.92 6.56 19.38
N HIS A 568 8.08 5.43 20.08
CA HIS A 568 9.39 4.90 20.45
C HIS A 568 9.31 3.39 20.67
N THR A 569 10.28 2.68 20.10
CA THR A 569 10.52 1.26 20.38
C THR A 569 11.88 1.13 21.06
N PRO A 570 11.94 0.64 22.32
CA PRO A 570 13.22 0.50 23.02
C PRO A 570 14.05 -0.63 22.40
N SER A 571 15.36 -0.44 22.36
CA SER A 571 16.28 -1.54 22.01
C SER A 571 16.10 -2.69 22.99
N ALA A 572 16.05 -3.93 22.48
CA ALA A 572 15.89 -5.10 23.31
C ALA A 572 17.12 -5.31 24.20
N THR A 573 18.32 -5.06 23.65
CA THR A 573 19.58 -5.17 24.36
C THR A 573 20.55 -4.03 24.06
N THR A 574 21.52 -3.83 24.96
CA THR A 574 22.73 -3.03 24.73
C THR A 574 23.93 -3.75 25.33
N GLU A 575 25.12 -3.58 24.75
CA GLU A 575 26.33 -4.23 25.26
C GLU A 575 26.94 -3.46 26.43
N ALA A 576 27.44 -4.18 27.43
CA ALA A 576 28.17 -3.58 28.55
C ALA A 576 29.34 -2.74 28.04
N ASN A 577 29.55 -1.57 28.66
CA ASN A 577 30.57 -0.59 28.29
C ASN A 577 30.41 0.03 26.88
N LYS A 578 29.23 -0.06 26.27
CA LYS A 578 28.89 0.70 25.05
C LYS A 578 27.85 1.76 25.33
N ASP A 579 27.91 2.84 24.54
CA ASP A 579 26.89 3.88 24.56
C ASP A 579 25.57 3.34 24.00
N LEU A 580 24.46 3.75 24.60
CA LEU A 580 23.12 3.42 24.12
C LEU A 580 22.50 4.64 23.45
N THR A 581 22.07 4.50 22.20
CA THR A 581 21.37 5.56 21.49
C THR A 581 19.86 5.34 21.57
N ILE A 582 19.14 6.33 22.10
CA ILE A 582 17.68 6.33 22.22
C ILE A 582 17.12 7.36 21.25
N SER A 583 16.20 6.94 20.39
CA SER A 583 15.55 7.77 19.37
C SER A 583 14.03 7.68 19.50
N ALA A 584 13.33 8.82 19.41
CA ALA A 584 11.87 8.87 19.47
C ALA A 584 11.32 9.93 18.51
N GLN A 585 10.15 9.68 17.95
CA GLN A 585 9.38 10.71 17.27
C GLN A 585 8.46 11.40 18.28
N VAL A 586 8.52 12.74 18.31
CA VAL A 586 7.72 13.57 19.20
C VAL A 586 6.93 14.56 18.34
N VAL A 587 5.62 14.34 18.26
CA VAL A 587 4.69 15.16 17.48
C VAL A 587 3.69 15.82 18.42
N GLY A 588 3.42 17.10 18.21
CA GLY A 588 2.50 17.92 19.00
C GLY A 588 2.04 19.13 18.20
N THR A 589 1.17 19.95 18.76
CA THR A 589 0.62 21.14 18.08
C THR A 589 1.70 22.16 17.73
N GLU A 590 2.80 22.13 18.48
CA GLU A 590 4.00 22.92 18.30
C GLU A 590 5.21 22.05 18.66
N PHE A 591 6.42 22.53 18.41
CA PHE A 591 7.62 21.86 18.91
C PHE A 591 7.75 22.03 20.43
N PRO A 592 8.19 20.98 21.15
CA PRO A 592 8.49 21.09 22.57
C PRO A 592 9.71 21.98 22.81
N ASP A 593 9.75 22.62 23.99
CA ASP A 593 10.91 23.43 24.42
C ASP A 593 12.12 22.52 24.69
N SER A 594 11.84 21.33 25.22
CA SER A 594 12.82 20.28 25.41
C SER A 594 12.18 18.91 25.51
N VAL A 595 12.95 17.90 25.09
CA VAL A 595 12.67 16.50 25.37
C VAL A 595 13.84 15.97 26.19
N ILE A 596 13.55 15.36 27.34
CA ILE A 596 14.56 14.85 28.26
C ILE A 596 14.30 13.39 28.62
N ILE A 597 15.36 12.71 29.08
CA ILE A 597 15.32 11.35 29.59
C ILE A 597 15.63 11.38 31.08
N TYR A 598 14.79 10.70 31.85
CA TYR A 598 15.08 10.31 33.23
C TYR A 598 15.26 8.81 33.32
N THR A 599 16.15 8.38 34.22
CA THR A 599 16.30 6.98 34.60
C THR A 599 15.39 6.64 35.78
N ASP A 600 15.31 5.37 36.14
CA ASP A 600 14.64 4.91 37.36
C ASP A 600 15.39 5.25 38.66
N LYS A 601 16.53 5.94 38.57
CA LYS A 601 17.38 6.32 39.72
C LYS A 601 17.11 7.72 40.27
N ILE A 602 16.14 8.43 39.70
CA ILE A 602 15.76 9.77 40.17
C ILE A 602 14.90 9.68 41.44
N SER A 603 14.92 10.73 42.25
CA SER A 603 14.15 10.82 43.49
C SER A 603 13.65 12.23 43.76
N PHE A 604 12.38 12.35 44.11
CA PHE A 604 11.78 13.60 44.61
C PHE A 604 12.58 14.22 45.77
N TRP A 605 13.20 13.39 46.61
CA TRP A 605 13.96 13.84 47.78
C TRP A 605 15.40 14.23 47.47
N ASN A 606 15.86 14.04 46.23
CA ASN A 606 17.19 14.43 45.80
C ASN A 606 17.15 15.83 45.18
N GLU A 607 17.96 16.75 45.71
CA GLU A 607 18.08 18.11 45.18
C GLU A 607 18.70 18.14 43.77
N HIS A 608 19.47 17.11 43.39
CA HIS A 608 20.19 17.04 42.13
C HIS A 608 19.88 15.74 41.39
N ASN A 609 18.83 15.76 40.56
CA ASN A 609 18.48 14.65 39.67
C ASN A 609 19.11 14.85 38.28
N PRO A 610 19.96 13.93 37.79
CA PRO A 610 20.50 14.03 36.45
C PRO A 610 19.41 13.77 35.41
N TYR A 611 19.50 14.46 34.27
CA TYR A 611 18.69 14.21 33.09
C TYR A 611 19.55 14.27 31.84
N ILE A 612 19.12 13.58 30.79
CA ILE A 612 19.78 13.61 29.49
C ILE A 612 18.87 14.32 28.50
N LYS A 613 19.33 15.42 27.91
CA LYS A 613 18.57 16.17 26.91
C LYS A 613 18.66 15.47 25.56
N MET A 614 17.51 15.15 24.97
CA MET A 614 17.43 14.68 23.59
C MET A 614 17.57 15.86 22.63
N LYS A 615 18.38 15.68 21.59
CA LYS A 615 18.59 16.65 20.52
C LYS A 615 17.68 16.31 19.35
N ARG A 616 17.02 17.32 18.78
CA ARG A 616 16.29 17.17 17.53
C ARG A 616 17.28 16.91 16.40
N THR A 617 17.12 15.80 15.69
CA THR A 617 18.01 15.43 14.56
C THR A 617 17.42 15.76 13.20
N GLY A 618 16.10 15.92 13.11
CA GLY A 618 15.39 16.34 11.89
C GLY A 618 13.90 16.01 11.99
N GLY A 619 13.05 16.77 11.29
CA GLY A 619 11.59 16.59 11.35
C GLY A 619 11.06 16.55 12.79
N TYR A 620 10.39 15.44 13.13
CA TYR A 620 9.86 15.13 14.46
C TYR A 620 10.76 14.22 15.31
N THR A 621 11.96 13.90 14.84
CA THR A 621 12.87 12.93 15.50
C THR A 621 13.78 13.61 16.51
N TYR A 622 13.82 13.03 17.72
CA TYR A 622 14.70 13.42 18.82
C TYR A 622 15.56 12.24 19.22
N GLN A 623 16.83 12.50 19.53
CA GLN A 623 17.80 11.47 19.86
C GLN A 623 18.70 11.88 21.04
N ALA A 624 19.02 10.92 21.91
CA ALA A 624 20.05 11.06 22.93
C ALA A 624 20.98 9.85 22.90
N THR A 625 22.25 10.09 23.21
CA THR A 625 23.23 9.04 23.46
C THR A 625 23.49 8.98 24.96
N ILE A 626 23.16 7.84 25.56
CA ILE A 626 23.41 7.52 26.96
C ILE A 626 24.85 7.00 27.05
N PRO A 627 25.75 7.69 27.79
CA PRO A 627 27.12 7.24 27.93
C PRO A 627 27.20 5.87 28.61
N ALA A 628 28.13 5.03 28.17
CA ALA A 628 28.40 3.73 28.77
C ALA A 628 28.60 3.80 30.30
N THR A 629 29.18 4.89 30.80
CA THR A 629 29.43 5.12 32.24
C THR A 629 28.15 5.26 33.08
N GLU A 630 27.01 5.55 32.46
CA GLU A 630 25.71 5.65 33.12
C GLU A 630 24.94 4.31 33.12
N ILE A 631 25.38 3.35 32.31
CA ILE A 631 24.76 2.02 32.16
C ILE A 631 25.53 1.03 33.05
N LYS A 632 25.17 0.99 34.34
CA LYS A 632 25.91 0.21 35.36
C LYS A 632 25.25 -1.09 35.78
N ASP A 633 23.94 -1.22 35.58
CA ASP A 633 23.15 -2.35 36.05
C ASP A 633 22.85 -3.31 34.90
N ASP A 634 22.31 -4.50 35.21
CA ASP A 634 21.92 -5.51 34.20
C ASP A 634 20.79 -5.04 33.26
N CYS A 635 20.18 -3.88 33.54
CA CYS A 635 19.23 -3.23 32.66
C CYS A 635 19.30 -1.70 32.79
N PHE A 636 19.01 -1.00 31.69
CA PHE A 636 18.80 0.44 31.66
C PHE A 636 17.31 0.72 31.57
N ARG A 637 16.75 1.43 32.56
CA ARG A 637 15.33 1.80 32.62
C ARG A 637 15.16 3.30 32.54
N TYR A 638 14.18 3.75 31.74
CA TYR A 638 14.03 5.17 31.48
C TYR A 638 12.61 5.60 31.07
N ASN A 639 12.36 6.89 31.27
CA ASN A 639 11.23 7.63 30.73
C ASN A 639 11.71 8.67 29.71
N ILE A 640 10.84 9.01 28.75
CA ILE A 640 10.97 10.22 27.94
C ILE A 640 9.97 11.23 28.48
N ILE A 641 10.40 12.48 28.64
CA ILE A 641 9.60 13.59 29.16
C ILE A 641 9.61 14.71 28.14
N VAL A 642 8.41 15.11 27.72
CA VAL A 642 8.21 16.23 26.79
C VAL A 642 7.81 17.46 27.60
N CYS A 643 8.53 18.56 27.42
CA CYS A 643 8.35 19.79 28.18
C CYS A 643 7.91 20.93 27.25
N ARG A 644 6.83 21.64 27.63
CA ARG A 644 6.36 22.86 26.96
C ARG A 644 5.80 23.84 27.99
N GLY A 645 6.42 25.01 28.12
CA GLY A 645 6.13 25.97 29.18
C GLY A 645 6.23 25.31 30.56
N ASN A 646 5.18 25.46 31.38
CA ASN A 646 5.10 24.85 32.70
C ASN A 646 4.47 23.44 32.67
N SER A 647 4.19 22.87 31.49
CA SER A 647 3.57 21.56 31.35
C SER A 647 4.61 20.51 30.96
N THR A 648 4.54 19.36 31.62
CA THR A 648 5.31 18.17 31.27
C THR A 648 4.38 16.99 31.02
N ARG A 649 4.80 16.11 30.11
CA ARG A 649 4.20 14.79 29.91
C ARG A 649 5.27 13.73 29.90
N THR A 650 4.97 12.62 30.57
CA THR A 650 5.91 11.51 30.77
C THR A 650 5.40 10.23 30.11
N TYR A 651 6.31 9.53 29.42
CA TYR A 651 6.08 8.32 28.64
C TYR A 651 6.95 7.17 29.20
N PRO A 652 6.54 5.89 29.12
CA PRO A 652 5.53 5.31 28.21
C PRO A 652 4.07 5.35 28.68
N THR A 653 3.78 5.70 29.93
CA THR A 653 2.41 5.58 30.48
C THR A 653 1.38 6.44 29.75
N GLY A 654 0.15 5.95 29.60
CA GLY A 654 -0.94 6.69 28.93
C GLY A 654 -1.58 5.91 27.78
N ASN A 655 -1.82 4.61 27.98
CA ASN A 655 -2.25 3.65 26.96
C ASN A 655 -3.38 4.20 26.06
N SER A 656 -3.09 4.34 24.76
CA SER A 656 -3.94 3.69 23.77
C SER A 656 -3.58 2.19 23.79
N GLY A 657 -4.53 1.28 23.64
CA GLY A 657 -4.29 -0.18 23.73
C GLY A 657 -3.38 -0.80 22.65
N TYR A 658 -2.47 -0.04 22.05
CA TYR A 658 -1.67 -0.36 20.87
C TYR A 658 -0.19 -0.09 21.15
N ARG A 659 0.68 -1.04 20.77
CA ARG A 659 1.96 -1.34 21.45
C ARG A 659 3.09 -0.30 21.35
N ASN A 660 2.98 0.76 20.53
CA ASN A 660 4.12 1.63 20.18
C ASN A 660 3.87 3.15 20.22
N SER A 661 2.66 3.63 20.55
CA SER A 661 2.45 5.04 20.93
C SER A 661 1.78 5.17 22.27
N SER A 662 2.05 6.32 22.88
CA SER A 662 1.46 6.73 24.13
C SER A 662 1.08 8.19 24.05
N LEU A 663 -0.03 8.54 24.71
CA LEU A 663 -0.45 9.92 24.93
C LEU A 663 0.26 10.57 26.13
N GLY A 664 1.08 9.79 26.86
CA GLY A 664 1.75 10.26 28.05
C GLY A 664 0.78 10.48 29.22
N ILE A 665 1.31 10.52 30.43
CA ILE A 665 0.59 11.06 31.59
C ILE A 665 1.14 12.46 31.88
N LYS A 666 0.24 13.39 32.21
CA LYS A 666 0.61 14.74 32.63
C LYS A 666 1.40 14.69 33.94
N GLY A 667 2.48 15.46 34.02
CA GLY A 667 3.35 15.52 35.18
C GLY A 667 4.74 14.94 34.92
N ASN A 668 5.64 15.23 35.84
CA ASN A 668 7.03 14.81 35.88
C ASN A 668 7.19 13.67 36.92
N PRO A 669 8.06 12.67 36.72
CA PRO A 669 8.34 11.67 37.77
C PRO A 669 8.86 12.23 39.09
N LEU A 670 9.35 13.47 39.08
CA LEU A 670 9.73 14.21 40.28
C LEU A 670 8.57 14.98 40.92
N ASP A 671 7.34 14.90 40.43
CA ASP A 671 6.19 15.51 41.10
C ASP A 671 5.72 14.61 42.26
N TRP A 672 5.42 15.20 43.42
CA TRP A 672 4.98 14.45 44.61
C TRP A 672 3.72 13.59 44.38
N ASN A 673 2.88 13.98 43.42
CA ASN A 673 1.63 13.32 43.06
C ASN A 673 1.72 12.55 41.73
N TYR A 674 2.91 12.31 41.19
CA TYR A 674 3.09 11.45 40.03
C TYR A 674 2.91 9.98 40.42
N THR A 675 2.02 9.27 39.73
CA THR A 675 1.55 7.94 40.16
C THR A 675 2.01 6.79 39.29
N SER A 676 2.64 7.03 38.14
CA SER A 676 3.08 5.95 37.27
C SER A 676 4.45 5.41 37.63
N GLY A 677 4.58 4.08 37.67
CA GLY A 677 5.86 3.37 37.79
C GLY A 677 6.35 2.74 36.48
N ALA A 678 5.79 3.11 35.33
CA ALA A 678 6.14 2.49 34.05
C ALA A 678 7.42 3.09 33.45
N TYR A 679 8.32 2.22 32.98
CA TYR A 679 9.57 2.57 32.30
C TYR A 679 9.74 1.72 31.04
N TRP A 680 10.39 2.26 30.01
CA TRP A 680 11.03 1.40 29.03
C TRP A 680 12.25 0.74 29.65
N THR A 681 12.58 -0.47 29.19
CA THR A 681 13.70 -1.25 29.71
C THR A 681 14.51 -1.82 28.56
N THR A 682 15.83 -1.62 28.59
CA THR A 682 16.81 -2.23 27.70
C THR A 682 17.75 -3.11 28.54
N ARG A 683 17.94 -4.37 28.15
CA ARG A 683 18.80 -5.29 28.90
C ARG A 683 20.28 -5.06 28.56
N VAL A 684 21.13 -5.08 29.57
CA VAL A 684 22.59 -5.00 29.38
C VAL A 684 23.16 -6.40 29.29
N VAL A 685 24.00 -6.65 28.29
CA VAL A 685 24.54 -7.98 27.99
C VAL A 685 26.04 -7.91 27.72
N ALA A 686 26.76 -9.00 27.99
CA ALA A 686 28.18 -9.08 27.71
C ALA A 686 28.46 -8.98 26.20
N PRO A 687 29.55 -8.30 25.75
CA PRO A 687 29.86 -8.14 24.33
C PRO A 687 30.03 -9.47 23.56
N ASP A 688 30.51 -10.52 24.22
CA ASP A 688 30.71 -11.86 23.67
C ASP A 688 29.49 -12.79 23.80
N SER A 689 28.44 -12.35 24.52
CA SER A 689 27.24 -13.16 24.73
C SER A 689 26.59 -13.60 23.43
N ALA A 690 25.93 -14.75 23.45
CA ALA A 690 25.04 -15.18 22.38
C ALA A 690 23.98 -14.12 22.05
N ILE A 691 23.52 -14.11 20.79
CA ILE A 691 22.46 -13.20 20.32
C ILE A 691 21.14 -13.98 20.31
N PRO A 692 20.21 -13.72 21.26
CA PRO A 692 18.91 -14.37 21.25
C PRO A 692 18.09 -13.86 20.06
N LEU A 693 17.73 -14.76 19.15
CA LEU A 693 16.87 -14.47 18.00
C LEU A 693 15.40 -14.69 18.32
N LEU A 694 15.10 -15.70 19.14
CA LEU A 694 13.76 -16.05 19.58
C LEU A 694 13.79 -16.50 21.04
N THR A 695 12.89 -15.96 21.84
CA THR A 695 12.63 -16.41 23.22
C THR A 695 11.17 -16.79 23.34
N ILE A 696 10.89 -17.99 23.84
CA ILE A 696 9.52 -18.45 24.07
C ILE A 696 9.03 -17.89 25.40
N THR A 697 7.98 -17.07 25.34
CA THR A 697 7.35 -16.44 26.52
C THR A 697 5.88 -16.82 26.66
N ASP A 698 5.21 -17.05 25.54
CA ASP A 698 3.77 -17.29 25.49
C ASP A 698 3.38 -18.03 24.19
N ALA A 699 2.08 -18.30 24.05
CA ALA A 699 1.52 -18.97 22.89
C ALA A 699 1.49 -18.10 21.61
N ASP A 700 1.99 -16.86 21.61
CA ASP A 700 2.20 -16.01 20.43
C ASP A 700 3.70 -15.80 20.11
N SER A 701 4.55 -15.50 21.10
CA SER A 701 6.02 -15.37 21.01
C SER A 701 6.58 -14.78 19.70
N ARG A 702 5.79 -13.97 18.96
CA ARG A 702 6.06 -13.43 17.62
C ARG A 702 6.54 -14.45 16.58
N ILE A 703 5.93 -15.65 16.56
CA ILE A 703 6.20 -16.66 15.53
C ILE A 703 5.02 -16.75 14.58
N GLU A 704 5.30 -16.45 13.31
CA GLU A 704 4.40 -16.71 12.20
C GLU A 704 4.52 -18.17 11.79
N ALA A 705 3.40 -18.82 11.52
CA ALA A 705 3.38 -20.23 11.15
C ALA A 705 2.48 -20.42 9.92
N TYR A 706 3.04 -21.08 8.91
CA TYR A 706 2.40 -21.25 7.61
C TYR A 706 2.38 -22.71 7.20
N THR A 707 1.37 -23.06 6.40
CA THR A 707 1.22 -24.37 5.78
C THR A 707 1.12 -24.19 4.27
N LEU A 708 1.75 -25.09 3.51
CA LEU A 708 1.61 -25.23 2.08
C LEU A 708 1.10 -26.66 1.82
N PRO A 709 -0.09 -26.88 1.23
CA PRO A 709 -1.10 -25.86 0.96
C PRO A 709 -1.69 -25.25 2.24
N GLU A 710 -2.25 -24.05 2.13
CA GLU A 710 -2.73 -23.20 3.23
C GLU A 710 -3.90 -23.77 4.05
N TRP A 711 -4.62 -24.76 3.51
CA TRP A 711 -5.81 -25.33 4.14
C TRP A 711 -5.52 -26.42 5.18
N ASN A 712 -4.24 -26.75 5.44
CA ASN A 712 -3.87 -27.67 6.52
C ASN A 712 -4.17 -27.05 7.90
N ASP A 713 -4.52 -27.87 8.89
CA ASP A 713 -4.77 -27.35 10.24
C ASP A 713 -3.45 -27.09 10.97
N LEU A 714 -3.43 -25.99 11.72
CA LEU A 714 -2.35 -25.60 12.60
C LEU A 714 -2.88 -25.40 14.02
N GLN A 715 -2.27 -26.07 14.98
CA GLN A 715 -2.50 -25.84 16.40
C GLN A 715 -1.20 -25.43 17.09
N ARG A 716 -1.33 -24.50 18.02
CA ARG A 716 -0.23 -23.94 18.78
C ARG A 716 -0.52 -24.00 20.27
N THR A 717 0.45 -24.44 21.07
CA THR A 717 0.28 -24.55 22.53
C THR A 717 1.60 -24.29 23.26
N LEU A 718 1.55 -23.45 24.30
CA LEU A 718 2.68 -23.29 25.21
C LEU A 718 2.80 -24.54 26.10
N VAL A 719 3.98 -25.14 26.12
CA VAL A 719 4.33 -26.26 26.98
C VAL A 719 5.22 -25.72 28.08
N ASP A 720 4.59 -25.40 29.21
CA ASP A 720 5.25 -24.94 30.43
C ASP A 720 4.93 -25.93 31.56
N SER A 721 5.71 -27.00 31.62
CA SER A 721 5.49 -28.13 32.53
C SER A 721 6.42 -28.14 33.73
N SER A 722 7.30 -27.15 33.86
CA SER A 722 8.33 -27.14 34.90
C SER A 722 8.67 -25.71 35.32
N PRO A 723 8.68 -25.41 36.63
CA PRO A 723 9.08 -24.09 37.12
C PRO A 723 10.58 -23.80 36.92
N VAL A 724 11.40 -24.81 36.56
CA VAL A 724 12.85 -24.67 36.39
C VAL A 724 13.32 -24.79 34.94
N GLU A 725 12.52 -25.40 34.05
CA GLU A 725 12.87 -25.48 32.64
C GLU A 725 12.21 -24.33 31.88
N LYS A 726 12.93 -23.72 30.94
CA LYS A 726 12.32 -22.72 30.06
C LYS A 726 11.21 -23.37 29.21
N PRO A 727 10.08 -22.67 28.98
CA PRO A 727 8.96 -23.22 28.23
C PRO A 727 9.37 -23.59 26.79
N LEU A 728 8.63 -24.54 26.23
CA LEU A 728 8.67 -24.88 24.82
C LEU A 728 7.33 -24.48 24.19
N LEU A 729 7.34 -24.32 22.89
CA LEU A 729 6.16 -24.01 22.11
C LEU A 729 5.91 -25.14 21.12
N ARG A 730 4.78 -25.79 21.29
CA ARG A 730 4.36 -26.91 20.45
C ARG A 730 3.58 -26.38 19.25
N PHE A 731 4.02 -26.78 18.06
CA PHE A 731 3.27 -26.66 16.82
C PHE A 731 2.83 -28.04 16.37
N ARG A 732 1.55 -28.18 16.03
CA ARG A 732 0.95 -29.39 15.47
C ARG A 732 0.32 -29.05 14.12
N PHE A 733 0.78 -29.74 13.09
CA PHE A 733 0.30 -29.59 11.73
C PHE A 733 -0.44 -30.85 11.31
N THR A 734 -1.72 -30.70 10.97
CA THR A 734 -2.55 -31.82 10.49
C THR A 734 -2.76 -31.67 8.99
N PRO A 735 -2.24 -32.61 8.18
CA PRO A 735 -2.33 -32.51 6.73
C PRO A 735 -3.77 -32.76 6.24
N LYS A 736 -4.23 -31.90 5.33
CA LYS A 736 -5.45 -32.09 4.52
C LYS A 736 -5.15 -32.26 3.03
N GLY A 737 -3.92 -31.99 2.60
CA GLY A 737 -3.45 -32.12 1.22
C GLY A 737 -2.33 -33.15 1.05
N GLU A 738 -1.89 -33.33 -0.20
CA GLU A 738 -0.70 -34.12 -0.53
C GLU A 738 0.57 -33.28 -0.40
N ASN A 739 1.68 -33.91 0.01
CA ASN A 739 3.02 -33.31 0.12
C ASN A 739 3.09 -31.94 0.83
N PRO A 740 2.53 -31.82 2.04
CA PRO A 740 2.51 -30.53 2.71
C PRO A 740 3.90 -30.10 3.17
N HIS A 741 4.14 -28.79 3.18
CA HIS A 741 5.32 -28.17 3.75
C HIS A 741 4.89 -27.16 4.81
N TYR A 742 5.63 -27.10 5.93
CA TYR A 742 5.31 -26.24 7.05
C TYR A 742 6.46 -25.31 7.36
N PHE A 743 6.15 -24.08 7.73
CA PHE A 743 7.13 -23.02 7.95
C PHE A 743 6.84 -22.30 9.26
N LEU A 744 7.91 -21.99 10.00
CA LEU A 744 7.89 -21.09 11.14
C LEU A 744 8.83 -19.94 10.83
N ARG A 745 8.34 -18.70 10.97
CA ARG A 745 9.11 -17.47 10.68
C ARG A 745 9.03 -16.49 11.84
N THR A 746 10.09 -15.72 12.00
CA THR A 746 10.08 -14.55 12.89
C THR A 746 11.04 -13.48 12.35
N PHE A 747 10.62 -12.22 12.41
CA PHE A 747 11.43 -11.07 11.99
C PHE A 747 12.41 -10.70 13.10
N VAL A 748 13.71 -10.70 12.78
CA VAL A 748 14.82 -10.56 13.73
C VAL A 748 15.80 -9.44 13.38
N LYS A 749 15.56 -8.68 12.30
CA LYS A 749 16.46 -7.61 11.82
C LYS A 749 16.95 -6.68 12.93
N ASN A 750 16.05 -6.19 13.78
CA ASN A 750 16.42 -5.26 14.86
C ASN A 750 17.45 -5.89 15.83
N LEU A 751 17.33 -7.19 16.12
CA LEU A 751 18.25 -7.91 17.01
C LEU A 751 19.64 -8.08 16.35
N ILE A 752 19.66 -8.24 15.03
CA ILE A 752 20.89 -8.30 14.23
C ILE A 752 21.57 -6.93 14.19
N GLU A 753 20.81 -5.85 13.95
CA GLU A 753 21.33 -4.48 13.91
C GLU A 753 21.86 -4.01 15.27
N GLU A 754 21.15 -4.31 16.37
CA GLU A 754 21.57 -3.99 17.74
C GLU A 754 22.92 -4.61 18.13
N ARG A 755 23.28 -5.75 17.53
CA ARG A 755 24.49 -6.54 17.84
C ARG A 755 25.38 -6.75 16.60
N LYS A 756 25.36 -5.83 15.63
CA LYS A 756 25.94 -6.01 14.29
C LYS A 756 27.39 -6.50 14.27
N GLU A 757 28.24 -6.00 15.15
CA GLU A 757 29.64 -6.46 15.23
C GLU A 757 29.73 -7.89 15.77
N ARG A 758 29.01 -8.21 16.85
CA ARG A 758 28.96 -9.56 17.41
C ARG A 758 28.41 -10.60 16.43
N VAL A 759 27.45 -10.22 15.58
CA VAL A 759 26.88 -11.08 14.53
C VAL A 759 27.95 -11.59 13.57
N LYS A 760 28.98 -10.78 13.26
CA LYS A 760 30.08 -11.18 12.36
C LYS A 760 30.95 -12.28 12.96
N ASP A 761 31.07 -12.30 14.28
CA ASP A 761 31.84 -13.31 15.02
C ASP A 761 31.03 -14.57 15.31
N CYS A 762 29.71 -14.55 15.08
CA CYS A 762 28.88 -15.74 15.21
C CYS A 762 29.16 -16.71 14.07
N SER A 763 29.26 -17.99 14.41
CA SER A 763 29.56 -19.08 13.48
C SER A 763 28.52 -20.19 13.50
N VAL A 764 27.61 -20.19 14.49
CA VAL A 764 26.61 -21.26 14.67
C VAL A 764 25.23 -20.69 14.97
N LEU A 765 24.21 -21.22 14.30
CA LEU A 765 22.80 -21.10 14.67
C LEU A 765 22.41 -22.24 15.60
N CYS A 766 21.94 -21.89 16.80
CA CYS A 766 21.54 -22.82 17.84
C CYS A 766 20.02 -22.81 18.04
N ILE A 767 19.39 -23.99 18.00
CA ILE A 767 17.93 -24.16 18.16
C ILE A 767 17.67 -25.16 19.28
N ARG A 768 17.01 -24.72 20.36
CA ARG A 768 16.54 -25.63 21.41
C ARG A 768 15.25 -26.32 20.96
N VAL A 769 15.20 -27.62 21.16
CA VAL A 769 14.04 -28.49 20.90
C VAL A 769 13.78 -29.40 22.10
N ASN A 770 12.66 -30.12 22.11
CA ASN A 770 12.46 -31.16 23.10
C ASN A 770 13.45 -32.33 22.91
N ARG A 771 14.32 -32.55 23.90
CA ARG A 771 15.34 -33.62 23.92
C ARG A 771 14.78 -35.06 23.90
N THR A 772 13.51 -35.26 24.25
CA THR A 772 12.89 -36.60 24.32
C THR A 772 12.03 -36.94 23.10
N LYS A 773 11.86 -36.01 22.15
CA LYS A 773 11.04 -36.20 20.96
C LYS A 773 11.90 -36.25 19.70
N ALA A 774 11.49 -37.07 18.75
CA ALA A 774 12.08 -37.09 17.42
C ALA A 774 11.79 -35.77 16.70
N LEU A 775 12.74 -35.32 15.87
CA LEU A 775 12.54 -34.17 15.00
C LEU A 775 11.62 -34.53 13.82
N PRO A 776 10.83 -33.56 13.31
CA PRO A 776 10.13 -33.71 12.05
C PRO A 776 11.06 -34.09 10.90
N GLU A 777 10.53 -34.86 9.95
CA GLU A 777 11.21 -35.18 8.71
C GLU A 777 11.48 -33.91 7.88
N GLY A 778 12.66 -33.84 7.25
CA GLY A 778 13.03 -32.70 6.40
C GLY A 778 13.22 -31.37 7.14
N LEU A 779 13.35 -31.39 8.47
CA LEU A 779 13.59 -30.17 9.24
C LEU A 779 14.88 -29.49 8.76
N SER A 780 14.76 -28.24 8.36
CA SER A 780 15.84 -27.35 7.94
C SER A 780 15.63 -25.97 8.55
N ALA A 781 16.71 -25.26 8.78
CA ALA A 781 16.66 -23.92 9.36
C ALA A 781 17.72 -23.00 8.77
N GLY A 782 17.47 -21.70 8.89
CA GLY A 782 18.37 -20.66 8.43
C GLY A 782 17.66 -19.32 8.38
N PHE A 783 17.91 -18.53 7.35
CA PHE A 783 17.54 -17.12 7.33
C PHE A 783 17.01 -16.64 5.98
N VAL A 784 16.14 -15.63 6.02
CA VAL A 784 15.86 -14.74 4.88
C VAL A 784 16.65 -13.45 5.10
N THR A 785 17.34 -13.01 4.07
CA THR A 785 18.22 -11.83 4.10
C THR A 785 17.52 -10.57 3.57
N SER A 786 18.16 -9.40 3.73
CA SER A 786 17.70 -8.11 3.19
C SER A 786 17.50 -8.11 1.66
N ASP A 787 18.13 -9.04 0.95
CA ASP A 787 17.92 -9.25 -0.49
C ASP A 787 16.64 -10.05 -0.78
N GLY A 788 15.90 -10.50 0.24
CA GLY A 788 14.71 -11.33 0.12
C GLY A 788 15.01 -12.79 -0.21
N TYR A 789 16.28 -13.21 -0.15
CA TYR A 789 16.73 -14.56 -0.49
C TYR A 789 16.84 -15.43 0.77
N THR A 790 16.46 -16.71 0.63
CA THR A 790 16.52 -17.71 1.69
C THR A 790 17.82 -18.54 1.65
N TYR A 791 18.43 -18.73 2.81
CA TYR A 791 19.60 -19.57 3.02
C TYR A 791 19.34 -20.56 4.14
N LYS A 792 19.42 -21.87 3.85
CA LYS A 792 19.10 -22.93 4.83
C LYS A 792 20.08 -24.09 4.77
N SER A 793 20.09 -24.87 5.85
CA SER A 793 20.75 -26.18 5.91
C SER A 793 19.83 -27.19 6.63
N PRO A 794 19.86 -28.48 6.27
CA PRO A 794 19.20 -29.52 7.05
C PRO A 794 19.67 -29.52 8.51
N CYS A 795 18.73 -29.70 9.43
CA CYS A 795 19.05 -29.76 10.85
C CYS A 795 19.73 -31.10 11.21
N PRO A 796 20.94 -31.08 11.81
CA PRO A 796 21.53 -32.29 12.36
C PRO A 796 20.76 -32.79 13.59
N ALA A 797 21.09 -34.00 14.06
CA ALA A 797 20.55 -34.52 15.31
C ALA A 797 20.89 -33.59 16.49
N PRO A 798 19.95 -33.35 17.43
CA PRO A 798 20.19 -32.49 18.57
C PRO A 798 21.18 -33.15 19.54
N SER A 799 21.90 -32.34 20.32
CA SER A 799 22.71 -32.82 21.44
C SER A 799 21.84 -33.48 22.53
N SER A 800 22.47 -34.12 23.52
CA SER A 800 21.78 -34.66 24.71
C SER A 800 21.00 -33.61 25.51
N GLU A 801 21.33 -32.33 25.34
CA GLU A 801 20.64 -31.18 25.94
C GLU A 801 19.44 -30.70 25.10
N GLY A 802 19.20 -31.30 23.94
CA GLY A 802 18.15 -30.89 23.01
C GLY A 802 18.52 -29.67 22.18
N ILE A 803 19.79 -29.48 21.83
CA ILE A 803 20.25 -28.32 21.04
C ILE A 803 20.73 -28.78 19.67
N ILE A 804 20.09 -28.29 18.62
CA ILE A 804 20.55 -28.39 17.23
C ILE A 804 21.56 -27.27 16.99
N ARG A 805 22.71 -27.58 16.39
CA ARG A 805 23.76 -26.61 16.03
C ARG A 805 24.03 -26.67 14.53
N ILE A 806 23.81 -25.56 13.85
CA ILE A 806 24.02 -25.44 12.39
C ILE A 806 25.15 -24.43 12.15
N PRO A 807 26.31 -24.85 11.63
CA PRO A 807 27.34 -23.89 11.22
C PRO A 807 26.81 -22.96 10.13
N LEU A 808 26.98 -21.64 10.30
CA LEU A 808 26.50 -20.65 9.32
C LEU A 808 27.14 -20.85 7.94
N LYS A 809 28.39 -21.32 7.91
CA LYS A 809 29.10 -21.68 6.67
C LYS A 809 28.46 -22.84 5.89
N ASP A 810 27.54 -23.59 6.50
CA ASP A 810 26.83 -24.71 5.87
C ASP A 810 25.49 -24.26 5.26
N LEU A 811 25.04 -23.03 5.54
CA LEU A 811 23.86 -22.46 4.90
C LEU A 811 24.11 -22.29 3.39
N ARG A 812 23.13 -22.71 2.60
CA ARG A 812 23.16 -22.59 1.13
C ARG A 812 21.93 -21.84 0.66
N GLN A 813 22.08 -21.07 -0.41
CA GLN A 813 20.96 -20.41 -1.07
C GLN A 813 19.97 -21.48 -1.56
N THR A 814 18.68 -21.28 -1.30
CA THR A 814 17.60 -22.18 -1.75
C THR A 814 16.45 -21.39 -2.36
N ASP A 815 15.43 -22.10 -2.84
CA ASP A 815 14.14 -21.50 -3.16
C ASP A 815 13.60 -20.72 -1.96
N THR A 816 13.02 -19.56 -2.25
CA THR A 816 12.40 -18.69 -1.25
C THR A 816 10.90 -18.93 -1.26
N ALA A 817 10.37 -19.49 -0.16
CA ALA A 817 8.92 -19.64 -0.01
C ALA A 817 8.25 -18.26 0.07
N LEU A 818 7.25 -18.02 -0.75
CA LEU A 818 6.47 -16.79 -0.78
C LEU A 818 5.35 -16.91 0.25
N LEU A 819 5.63 -16.45 1.48
CA LEU A 819 4.71 -16.55 2.62
C LEU A 819 4.44 -15.18 3.25
N PRO A 820 3.17 -14.87 3.59
CA PRO A 820 1.97 -15.69 3.36
C PRO A 820 1.68 -15.91 1.87
N ILE A 821 0.92 -16.97 1.56
CA ILE A 821 0.64 -17.35 0.16
C ILE A 821 -0.13 -16.24 -0.55
N ALA A 822 0.25 -15.98 -1.80
CA ALA A 822 -0.45 -15.04 -2.64
C ALA A 822 -1.88 -15.49 -2.98
N TYR A 823 -2.79 -14.52 -3.14
CA TYR A 823 -4.06 -14.75 -3.82
C TYR A 823 -4.03 -14.14 -5.23
N PRO A 824 -4.56 -14.80 -6.28
CA PRO A 824 -5.21 -16.12 -6.29
C PRO A 824 -4.24 -17.29 -6.10
N THR A 825 -4.75 -18.39 -5.57
CA THR A 825 -3.97 -19.56 -5.12
C THR A 825 -3.29 -20.36 -6.25
N PHE A 826 -3.55 -20.02 -7.51
CA PHE A 826 -2.85 -20.62 -8.66
C PHE A 826 -1.48 -20.00 -8.92
N LEU A 827 -1.13 -18.90 -8.25
CA LEU A 827 0.18 -18.27 -8.36
C LEU A 827 1.27 -19.13 -7.71
N LYS A 828 2.52 -18.90 -8.13
CA LYS A 828 3.66 -19.64 -7.60
C LYS A 828 3.83 -19.41 -6.10
N GLN A 829 4.19 -20.47 -5.40
CA GLN A 829 4.43 -20.46 -3.94
C GLN A 829 5.93 -20.27 -3.61
N TYR A 830 6.80 -20.30 -4.62
CA TYR A 830 8.24 -20.17 -4.46
C TYR A 830 8.79 -19.19 -5.50
N PHE A 831 9.73 -18.36 -5.05
CA PHE A 831 10.68 -17.68 -5.91
C PHE A 831 11.92 -18.55 -6.06
N HIS A 832 12.37 -18.72 -7.31
CA HIS A 832 13.55 -19.49 -7.67
C HIS A 832 14.68 -18.50 -8.02
N PRO A 833 15.69 -18.33 -7.15
CA PRO A 833 16.79 -17.41 -7.43
C PRO A 833 17.55 -17.78 -8.71
N GLU A 834 17.66 -16.83 -9.63
CA GLU A 834 18.46 -16.97 -10.86
C GLU A 834 19.88 -16.37 -10.71
N THR A 835 20.13 -15.64 -9.62
CA THR A 835 21.43 -15.07 -9.27
C THR A 835 21.93 -15.71 -7.98
N GLU A 836 23.21 -16.08 -7.90
CA GLU A 836 23.82 -16.52 -6.64
C GLU A 836 24.32 -15.30 -5.86
N ILE A 837 23.81 -15.13 -4.64
CA ILE A 837 24.21 -14.06 -3.72
C ILE A 837 24.85 -14.74 -2.50
N ALA A 838 26.03 -14.29 -2.09
CA ALA A 838 26.69 -14.84 -0.91
C ALA A 838 25.91 -14.53 0.37
N PHE A 839 25.77 -15.52 1.25
CA PHE A 839 25.19 -15.32 2.58
C PHE A 839 26.11 -14.45 3.43
N LEU A 840 25.52 -13.41 4.03
CA LEU A 840 26.19 -12.49 4.95
C LEU A 840 25.36 -12.37 6.24
N PRO A 841 25.88 -12.77 7.41
CA PRO A 841 25.15 -12.73 8.68
C PRO A 841 24.55 -11.36 9.02
N GLU A 842 25.24 -10.27 8.67
CA GLU A 842 24.76 -8.90 8.88
C GLU A 842 23.54 -8.52 8.05
N ARG A 843 23.19 -9.33 7.03
CA ARG A 843 21.99 -9.15 6.19
C ARG A 843 20.79 -9.95 6.67
N ILE A 844 20.88 -10.69 7.78
CA ILE A 844 19.76 -11.47 8.32
C ILE A 844 18.60 -10.55 8.69
N GLU A 845 17.40 -10.87 8.20
CA GLU A 845 16.17 -10.16 8.57
C GLU A 845 15.09 -11.07 9.16
N LYS A 846 14.96 -12.30 8.65
CA LYS A 846 14.03 -13.29 9.20
C LYS A 846 14.76 -14.58 9.53
N LEU A 847 14.40 -15.18 10.65
CA LEU A 847 14.70 -16.56 10.97
C LEU A 847 13.61 -17.44 10.37
N GLU A 848 13.99 -18.54 9.70
CA GLU A 848 13.04 -19.49 9.10
C GLU A 848 13.41 -20.93 9.48
N LEU A 849 12.40 -21.68 9.93
CA LEU A 849 12.43 -23.13 10.01
C LEU A 849 11.41 -23.69 9.00
N SER A 850 11.79 -24.74 8.29
CA SER A 850 10.89 -25.46 7.38
C SER A 850 10.98 -26.96 7.59
N MET A 851 9.87 -27.67 7.40
CA MET A 851 9.81 -29.12 7.53
C MET A 851 8.82 -29.71 6.53
N SER A 852 9.11 -30.94 6.09
CA SER A 852 8.25 -31.69 5.18
C SER A 852 7.19 -32.43 5.99
N GLY A 853 5.99 -32.54 5.42
CA GLY A 853 4.96 -33.43 5.92
C GLY A 853 4.66 -34.56 4.93
N ASN A 854 3.97 -35.58 5.42
CA ASN A 854 3.48 -36.69 4.62
C ASN A 854 1.94 -36.73 4.67
N LYS A 855 1.31 -37.41 3.70
CA LYS A 855 -0.15 -37.40 3.49
C LYS A 855 -0.99 -37.89 4.69
N LYS A 856 -0.39 -38.54 5.70
CA LYS A 856 -1.13 -39.24 6.78
C LYS A 856 -0.59 -39.01 8.19
N GLY A 857 0.53 -38.32 8.36
CA GLY A 857 1.20 -38.13 9.63
C GLY A 857 0.96 -36.73 10.18
N LEU A 858 0.48 -36.66 11.41
CA LEU A 858 0.61 -35.46 12.24
C LEU A 858 2.10 -35.08 12.30
N VAL A 859 2.44 -33.84 11.94
CA VAL A 859 3.78 -33.29 12.16
C VAL A 859 3.75 -32.43 13.41
N GLU A 860 4.64 -32.72 14.34
CA GLU A 860 4.74 -32.00 15.61
C GLU A 860 6.18 -31.55 15.86
N ILE A 861 6.37 -30.30 16.26
CA ILE A 861 7.64 -29.78 16.75
C ILE A 861 7.42 -29.03 18.07
N GLU A 862 8.29 -29.25 19.04
CA GLU A 862 8.34 -28.49 20.28
C GLU A 862 9.61 -27.64 20.30
N LEU A 863 9.43 -26.34 20.07
CA LEU A 863 10.49 -25.37 19.84
C LEU A 863 10.77 -24.55 21.10
N GLY A 864 12.03 -24.41 21.46
CA GLY A 864 12.51 -23.52 22.51
C GLY A 864 13.16 -22.27 21.95
N ASN A 865 14.03 -21.65 22.75
CA ASN A 865 14.77 -20.47 22.32
C ASN A 865 15.70 -20.77 21.13
N ILE A 866 15.95 -19.76 20.30
CA ILE A 866 16.89 -19.80 19.16
C ILE A 866 17.87 -18.63 19.30
N TRP A 867 19.15 -18.87 19.04
CA TRP A 867 20.20 -17.87 19.18
C TRP A 867 21.39 -18.11 18.23
N LEU A 868 22.23 -17.08 18.08
CA LEU A 868 23.53 -17.17 17.40
C LEU A 868 24.67 -17.23 18.43
N GLU A 869 25.68 -18.08 18.16
CA GLU A 869 26.94 -18.19 18.92
C GLU A 869 28.14 -17.87 18.06
#